data_AF-A0A076IPH4-F1
#
_entry.id   AF-A0A076IPH4-F1
#
_cell.length_a   1.000
_cell.length_b   1.000
_cell.length_c   1.000
_cell.angle_alpha   90.00
_cell.angle_beta   90.00
_cell.angle_gamma   90.00
#
_symmetry.space_group_name_H-M   'P 1'
#
loop_
_entity.id
_entity.type
_entity.pdbx_description
1 polymer ?
#
loop_
_entity_poly.entity_id
_entity_poly.type
_entity_poly.pdbx_seq_one_letter_code
_entity_poly.pdbx_strand_id
1 'polypeptide(L)'
;MKYTTYLFDFDYTLADSSRGIVICFRNVLERHGHTGISDEAIKRTIGKTLEDSFSLLSGITAPETLAEYKKEYVKEADTYMTVNTFFFPETVTVLKTLKSQGAQIGIISTKFRFRIREMVDQHFPKDFFDIIIGGEDVKQAKPDPQGIKKALRRLHRQKNETLYIGDSTVDAETAQAAKVDFVGVLNGMTTREELIVYPHRQILDNLSLLPLIHKFTPYEPDKHFPEKFFYSSYFPQKIVAFYKLFHQKQIRGKHEIKENPTCCVCKNCGNTFQGNYCPHCGQNHHTPRFTIRNAFQNILSGFFNIDNGFSRNLIELLYRPGYMIRDYLRGKRVHYYKPFQTLFVLAALYIMGVQLIDPTAIKLSEKEMEEEPTIASLMDDIKYQQEQTSDSCTKYYLGQSITYADSARWAQTHSLSESIQAQIDAKFSNQDQDELKKEISKQIKKELKQKIKAKNGEIDDWRGLMKEIGTTLAKQDSLRIATLGREANKQDSTISEIRKNILANMAQQDNPYEDQDIWNDLSEAGSEIKNVFNEMTNNYFTENSFLSAVGNLMKSWIHGNKAFSILALLPLFTISTRLSFCRTSIGRRLNLTENFFAQVYIACQILWISLLILPFTGTAHLNDIFDLSYKAIFILFVWDYRQLFGLSWWKSFCRTIIMFWYCFLGLLLVCSIIIGIIVLIAYIIQWGK
;
A
#
# COMPACT_ATOMS: atom_id res chain seq x y z
N MET A 1 8.25 -35.37 12.18
CA MET A 1 7.91 -36.60 11.43
C MET A 1 7.29 -36.22 10.09
N LYS A 2 7.41 -36.99 9.02
CA LYS A 2 6.79 -36.70 7.71
C LYS A 2 5.37 -37.31 7.64
N TYR A 3 4.43 -36.74 6.90
CA TYR A 3 3.16 -37.42 6.60
C TYR A 3 3.40 -38.48 5.53
N THR A 4 2.77 -39.64 5.67
CA THR A 4 2.88 -40.77 4.73
C THR A 4 1.62 -40.92 3.88
N THR A 5 0.52 -40.30 4.30
CA THR A 5 -0.80 -40.38 3.65
C THR A 5 -1.39 -39.00 3.46
N TYR A 6 -1.79 -38.69 2.23
CA TYR A 6 -2.43 -37.42 1.86
C TYR A 6 -3.80 -37.73 1.26
N LEU A 7 -4.84 -37.24 1.92
CA LEU A 7 -6.23 -37.39 1.51
C LEU A 7 -6.74 -36.03 1.04
N PHE A 8 -7.34 -35.98 -0.13
CA PHE A 8 -7.77 -34.73 -0.78
C PHE A 8 -9.28 -34.70 -0.97
N ASP A 9 -9.90 -33.53 -0.83
CA ASP A 9 -11.16 -33.27 -1.54
C ASP A 9 -10.91 -33.13 -3.05
N PHE A 10 -11.98 -33.19 -3.84
CA PHE A 10 -11.91 -33.12 -5.29
C PHE A 10 -12.31 -31.75 -5.84
N ASP A 11 -13.58 -31.39 -5.73
CA ASP A 11 -14.11 -30.13 -6.27
C ASP A 11 -13.51 -28.95 -5.50
N TYR A 12 -13.06 -27.91 -6.21
CA TYR A 12 -12.33 -26.75 -5.66
C TYR A 12 -11.02 -27.02 -4.90
N THR A 13 -10.64 -28.28 -4.68
CA THR A 13 -9.34 -28.62 -4.11
C THR A 13 -8.37 -29.11 -5.18
N LEU A 14 -8.68 -30.20 -5.89
CA LEU A 14 -7.85 -30.74 -6.97
C LEU A 14 -8.24 -30.15 -8.32
N ALA A 15 -9.52 -29.92 -8.55
CA ALA A 15 -10.05 -29.46 -9.83
C ALA A 15 -11.11 -28.36 -9.66
N ASP A 16 -11.09 -27.39 -10.56
CA ASP A 16 -12.20 -26.45 -10.76
C ASP A 16 -13.27 -27.14 -11.61
N SER A 17 -14.32 -27.60 -10.94
CA SER A 17 -15.54 -28.15 -11.53
C SER A 17 -16.71 -27.17 -11.47
N SER A 18 -16.47 -25.92 -11.05
CA SER A 18 -17.51 -24.95 -10.72
C SER A 18 -18.41 -24.63 -11.92
N ARG A 19 -17.82 -24.52 -13.11
CA ARG A 19 -18.56 -24.29 -14.35
C ARG A 19 -19.54 -25.41 -14.65
N GLY A 20 -19.09 -26.67 -14.56
CA GLY A 20 -19.96 -27.84 -14.75
C GLY A 20 -21.07 -27.90 -13.71
N ILE A 21 -20.74 -27.64 -12.44
CA ILE A 21 -21.70 -27.63 -11.34
C ILE A 21 -22.77 -26.54 -11.53
N VAL A 22 -22.36 -25.31 -11.88
CA VAL A 22 -23.29 -24.18 -12.11
C VAL A 22 -24.26 -24.48 -13.24
N ILE A 23 -23.78 -25.01 -14.37
CA ILE A 23 -24.64 -25.39 -15.50
C ILE A 23 -25.69 -26.43 -15.06
N CYS A 24 -25.25 -27.50 -14.37
CA CYS A 24 -26.15 -28.57 -13.95
C CYS A 24 -27.21 -28.08 -12.94
N PHE A 25 -26.80 -27.28 -11.94
CA PHE A 25 -27.75 -26.70 -10.99
C PHE A 25 -28.73 -25.74 -11.66
N ARG A 26 -28.22 -24.84 -12.51
CA ARG A 26 -29.05 -23.85 -13.23
C ARG A 26 -30.12 -24.54 -14.07
N ASN A 27 -29.74 -25.55 -14.86
CA ASN A 27 -30.69 -26.26 -15.72
C ASN A 27 -31.84 -26.90 -14.92
N VAL A 28 -31.54 -27.52 -13.77
CA VAL A 28 -32.56 -28.12 -12.91
C VAL A 28 -33.40 -27.04 -12.24
N LEU A 29 -32.78 -26.01 -11.65
CA LEU A 29 -33.48 -24.94 -10.93
C LEU A 29 -34.42 -24.16 -11.85
N GLU A 30 -33.96 -23.77 -13.04
CA GLU A 30 -34.79 -23.02 -14.01
C GLU A 30 -35.94 -23.87 -14.56
N ARG A 31 -35.73 -25.17 -14.79
CA ARG A 31 -36.78 -26.10 -15.24
C ARG A 31 -37.94 -26.19 -14.23
N HIS A 32 -37.64 -26.03 -12.95
CA HIS A 32 -38.61 -26.03 -11.86
C HIS A 32 -39.04 -24.61 -11.43
N GLY A 33 -38.76 -23.58 -12.25
CA GLY A 33 -39.24 -22.21 -12.04
C GLY A 33 -38.44 -21.38 -11.02
N HIS A 34 -37.31 -21.88 -10.52
CA HIS A 34 -36.42 -21.13 -9.64
C HIS A 34 -35.45 -20.26 -10.46
N THR A 35 -35.94 -19.12 -10.95
CA THR A 35 -35.15 -18.17 -11.75
C THR A 35 -34.43 -17.13 -10.89
N GLY A 36 -33.29 -16.61 -11.36
CA GLY A 36 -32.58 -15.49 -10.71
C GLY A 36 -31.57 -15.88 -9.63
N ILE A 37 -31.24 -17.16 -9.51
CA ILE A 37 -30.19 -17.65 -8.61
C ILE A 37 -28.81 -17.38 -9.25
N SER A 38 -27.96 -16.62 -8.55
CA SER A 38 -26.65 -16.22 -9.07
C SER A 38 -25.65 -17.38 -9.09
N ASP A 39 -24.64 -17.28 -9.96
CA ASP A 39 -23.53 -18.23 -10.03
C ASP A 39 -22.84 -18.35 -8.66
N GLU A 40 -22.62 -17.25 -7.96
CA GLU A 40 -21.96 -17.21 -6.66
C GLU A 40 -22.77 -17.96 -5.60
N ALA A 41 -24.10 -17.84 -5.62
CA ALA A 41 -24.97 -18.56 -4.71
C ALA A 41 -24.83 -20.08 -4.91
N ILE A 42 -24.83 -20.54 -6.17
CA ILE A 42 -24.61 -21.96 -6.50
C ILE A 42 -23.20 -22.39 -6.07
N LYS A 43 -22.17 -21.61 -6.41
CA LYS A 43 -20.77 -21.91 -6.08
C LYS A 43 -20.52 -22.03 -4.58
N ARG A 44 -21.20 -21.23 -3.75
CA ARG A 44 -21.14 -21.32 -2.28
C ARG A 44 -21.70 -22.63 -1.70
N THR A 45 -22.44 -23.40 -2.49
CA THR A 45 -22.95 -24.72 -2.07
C THR A 45 -22.04 -25.88 -2.48
N ILE A 46 -20.97 -25.63 -3.26
CA ILE A 46 -20.01 -26.66 -3.67
C ILE A 46 -19.36 -27.28 -2.43
N GLY A 47 -19.27 -28.62 -2.42
CA GLY A 47 -18.79 -29.41 -1.29
C GLY A 47 -19.91 -29.97 -0.39
N LYS A 48 -21.14 -29.44 -0.47
CA LYS A 48 -22.32 -30.01 0.21
C LYS A 48 -22.93 -31.17 -0.56
N THR A 49 -23.92 -31.86 0.02
CA THR A 49 -24.72 -32.85 -0.71
C THR A 49 -25.62 -32.15 -1.73
N LEU A 50 -26.02 -32.85 -2.80
CA LEU A 50 -26.90 -32.26 -3.82
C LEU A 50 -28.25 -31.85 -3.21
N GLU A 51 -28.78 -32.67 -2.31
CA GLU A 51 -30.01 -32.41 -1.57
C GLU A 51 -29.91 -31.14 -0.72
N ASP A 52 -28.84 -30.98 0.06
CA ASP A 52 -28.62 -29.77 0.87
C ASP A 52 -28.46 -28.53 -0.01
N SER A 53 -27.72 -28.64 -1.11
CA SER A 53 -27.52 -27.53 -2.06
C SER A 53 -28.84 -27.11 -2.69
N PHE A 54 -29.65 -28.06 -3.18
CA PHE A 54 -30.97 -27.74 -3.73
C PHE A 54 -31.89 -27.15 -2.66
N SER A 55 -31.85 -27.65 -1.43
CA SER A 55 -32.65 -27.11 -0.33
C SER A 55 -32.28 -25.66 -0.02
N LEU A 56 -30.99 -25.34 0.05
CA LEU A 56 -30.49 -23.98 0.30
C LEU A 56 -30.84 -23.01 -0.85
N LEU A 57 -30.79 -23.47 -2.10
CA LEU A 57 -31.00 -22.62 -3.28
C LEU A 57 -32.48 -22.40 -3.61
N SER A 58 -33.33 -23.39 -3.37
CA SER A 58 -34.76 -23.36 -3.71
C SER A 58 -35.69 -23.07 -2.52
N GLY A 59 -35.21 -23.28 -1.29
CA GLY A 59 -36.02 -23.27 -0.07
C GLY A 59 -36.87 -24.54 0.14
N ILE A 60 -36.79 -25.53 -0.76
CA ILE A 60 -37.55 -26.78 -0.68
C ILE A 60 -36.93 -27.70 0.37
N THR A 61 -37.75 -28.28 1.23
CA THR A 61 -37.33 -29.24 2.28
C THR A 61 -37.95 -30.63 2.11
N ALA A 62 -38.86 -30.80 1.14
CA ALA A 62 -39.52 -32.07 0.87
C ALA A 62 -38.52 -33.11 0.31
N PRO A 63 -38.27 -34.25 0.99
CA PRO A 63 -37.25 -35.21 0.57
C PRO A 63 -37.49 -35.83 -0.81
N GLU A 64 -38.76 -36.07 -1.17
CA GLU A 64 -39.13 -36.66 -2.47
C GLU A 64 -38.76 -35.73 -3.63
N THR A 65 -39.02 -34.43 -3.51
CA THR A 65 -38.67 -33.42 -4.51
C THR A 65 -37.16 -33.25 -4.62
N LEU A 66 -36.43 -33.21 -3.51
CA LEU A 66 -34.97 -33.12 -3.53
C LEU A 66 -34.33 -34.35 -4.17
N ALA A 67 -34.90 -35.54 -3.97
CA ALA A 67 -34.47 -36.77 -4.65
C ALA A 67 -34.71 -36.73 -6.16
N GLU A 68 -35.82 -36.12 -6.60
CA GLU A 68 -36.11 -35.89 -8.02
C GLU A 68 -35.10 -34.90 -8.64
N TYR A 69 -34.85 -33.76 -7.99
CA TYR A 69 -33.87 -32.77 -8.44
C TYR A 69 -32.47 -33.36 -8.53
N LYS A 70 -32.08 -34.20 -7.56
CA LYS A 70 -30.83 -34.96 -7.61
C LYS A 70 -30.76 -35.88 -8.83
N LYS A 71 -31.84 -36.61 -9.13
CA LYS A 71 -31.89 -37.51 -10.29
C LYS A 71 -31.74 -36.74 -11.60
N GLU A 72 -32.39 -35.59 -11.73
CA GLU A 72 -32.22 -34.70 -12.88
C GLU A 72 -30.81 -34.11 -12.97
N TYR A 73 -30.25 -33.67 -11.84
CA TYR A 73 -28.89 -33.16 -11.76
C TYR A 73 -27.89 -34.20 -12.25
N VAL A 74 -28.03 -35.46 -11.83
CA VAL A 74 -27.15 -36.56 -12.30
C VAL A 74 -27.21 -36.67 -13.82
N LYS A 75 -28.40 -36.60 -14.42
CA LYS A 75 -28.57 -36.64 -15.88
C LYS A 75 -27.89 -35.46 -16.59
N GLU A 76 -27.98 -34.25 -16.04
CA GLU A 76 -27.26 -33.07 -16.55
C GLU A 76 -25.73 -33.26 -16.41
N ALA A 77 -25.29 -33.75 -15.25
CA ALA A 77 -23.89 -33.98 -14.95
C ALA A 77 -23.26 -35.03 -15.87
N ASP A 78 -24.01 -36.04 -16.30
CA ASP A 78 -23.58 -37.03 -17.29
C ASP A 78 -23.16 -36.38 -18.63
N THR A 79 -23.74 -35.22 -18.96
CA THR A 79 -23.46 -34.48 -20.20
C THR A 79 -22.42 -33.38 -20.00
N TYR A 80 -22.55 -32.59 -18.93
CA TYR A 80 -21.83 -31.33 -18.80
C TYR A 80 -20.70 -31.33 -17.77
N MET A 81 -20.64 -32.29 -16.83
CA MET A 81 -19.71 -32.21 -15.71
C MET A 81 -18.25 -32.37 -16.13
N THR A 82 -17.91 -33.49 -16.78
CA THR A 82 -16.52 -33.86 -17.08
C THR A 82 -15.88 -32.89 -18.07
N VAL A 83 -16.61 -32.46 -19.10
CA VAL A 83 -16.11 -31.52 -20.12
C VAL A 83 -15.88 -30.09 -19.61
N ASN A 84 -16.45 -29.74 -18.44
CA ASN A 84 -16.30 -28.44 -17.79
C ASN A 84 -15.53 -28.53 -16.46
N THR A 85 -14.79 -29.62 -16.23
CA THR A 85 -13.92 -29.78 -15.05
C THR A 85 -12.47 -29.75 -15.47
N PHE A 86 -11.66 -28.91 -14.83
CA PHE A 86 -10.23 -28.77 -15.13
C PHE A 86 -9.41 -28.90 -13.85
N PHE A 87 -8.31 -29.66 -13.89
CA PHE A 87 -7.36 -29.66 -12.77
C PHE A 87 -6.75 -28.27 -12.59
N PHE A 88 -6.52 -27.85 -11.34
CA PHE A 88 -5.71 -26.66 -11.10
C PHE A 88 -4.28 -26.88 -11.66
N PRO A 89 -3.60 -25.81 -12.12
CA PRO A 89 -2.32 -25.92 -12.81
C PRO A 89 -1.25 -26.72 -12.04
N GLU A 90 -1.26 -26.62 -10.72
CA GLU A 90 -0.29 -27.25 -9.83
C GLU A 90 -0.64 -28.71 -9.48
N THR A 91 -1.89 -29.13 -9.64
CA THR A 91 -2.41 -30.40 -9.09
C THR A 91 -1.61 -31.60 -9.58
N VAL A 92 -1.38 -31.72 -10.89
CA VAL A 92 -0.67 -32.87 -11.48
C VAL A 92 0.77 -32.95 -10.96
N THR A 93 1.46 -31.82 -10.91
CA THR A 93 2.85 -31.74 -10.45
C THR A 93 2.97 -32.07 -8.96
N VAL A 94 2.09 -31.51 -8.13
CA VAL A 94 2.09 -31.74 -6.68
C VAL A 94 1.79 -33.20 -6.36
N LEU A 95 0.75 -33.79 -6.97
CA LEU A 95 0.40 -35.18 -6.72
C LEU A 95 1.53 -36.13 -7.14
N LYS A 96 2.14 -35.92 -8.32
CA LYS A 96 3.29 -36.73 -8.77
C LYS A 96 4.48 -36.61 -7.82
N THR A 97 4.74 -35.41 -7.31
CA THR A 97 5.82 -35.15 -6.34
C THR A 97 5.55 -35.87 -5.02
N LEU A 98 4.31 -35.86 -4.52
CA LEU A 98 3.95 -36.60 -3.30
C LEU A 98 4.10 -38.11 -3.49
N LYS A 99 3.67 -38.63 -4.65
CA LYS A 99 3.80 -40.06 -4.98
C LYS A 99 5.27 -40.47 -5.10
N SER A 100 6.13 -39.66 -5.73
CA SER A 100 7.57 -39.94 -5.83
C SER A 100 8.29 -39.89 -4.47
N GLN A 101 7.73 -39.18 -3.50
CA GLN A 101 8.19 -39.19 -2.11
C GLN A 101 7.71 -40.42 -1.30
N GLY A 102 7.01 -41.36 -1.94
CA GLY A 102 6.51 -42.59 -1.32
C GLY A 102 5.20 -42.41 -0.53
N ALA A 103 4.49 -41.30 -0.72
CA ALA A 103 3.23 -41.06 -0.04
C ALA A 103 2.07 -41.85 -0.68
N GLN A 104 1.14 -42.31 0.16
CA GLN A 104 -0.17 -42.79 -0.31
C GLN A 104 -1.11 -41.62 -0.51
N ILE A 105 -1.81 -41.61 -1.64
CA ILE A 105 -2.69 -40.54 -2.07
C ILE A 105 -4.11 -41.08 -2.18
N GLY A 106 -5.05 -40.41 -1.54
CA GLY A 106 -6.47 -40.72 -1.65
C GLY A 106 -7.36 -39.52 -1.90
N ILE A 107 -8.55 -39.75 -2.43
CA ILE A 107 -9.59 -38.72 -2.62
C ILE A 107 -10.80 -39.07 -1.75
N ILE A 108 -11.30 -38.11 -0.97
CA ILE A 108 -12.53 -38.18 -0.19
C ILE A 108 -13.43 -37.02 -0.60
N SER A 109 -14.54 -37.30 -1.27
CA SER A 109 -15.42 -36.24 -1.78
C SER A 109 -16.90 -36.58 -1.63
N THR A 110 -17.74 -35.56 -1.62
CA THR A 110 -19.20 -35.71 -1.73
C THR A 110 -19.65 -36.02 -3.16
N LYS A 111 -18.79 -35.76 -4.16
CA LYS A 111 -19.01 -36.14 -5.56
C LYS A 111 -19.01 -37.66 -5.73
N PHE A 112 -19.75 -38.15 -6.72
CA PHE A 112 -19.78 -39.58 -7.04
C PHE A 112 -18.40 -40.09 -7.48
N ARG A 113 -17.98 -41.25 -6.95
CA ARG A 113 -16.67 -41.85 -7.23
C ARG A 113 -16.48 -42.14 -8.71
N PHE A 114 -17.50 -42.63 -9.41
CA PHE A 114 -17.39 -42.92 -10.84
C PHE A 114 -17.12 -41.65 -11.66
N ARG A 115 -17.71 -40.50 -11.29
CA ARG A 115 -17.46 -39.19 -11.93
C ARG A 115 -16.05 -38.68 -11.66
N ILE A 116 -15.54 -38.87 -10.43
CA ILE A 116 -14.14 -38.55 -10.11
C ILE A 116 -13.21 -39.39 -10.99
N ARG A 117 -13.47 -40.71 -11.10
CA ARG A 117 -12.68 -41.63 -11.94
C ARG A 117 -12.65 -41.22 -13.40
N GLU A 118 -13.78 -40.84 -13.98
CA GLU A 118 -13.81 -40.33 -15.36
C GLU A 118 -12.83 -39.19 -15.61
N MET A 119 -12.63 -38.31 -14.63
CA MET A 119 -11.70 -37.17 -14.75
C MET A 119 -10.25 -37.55 -14.43
N VAL A 120 -10.02 -38.28 -13.33
CA VAL A 120 -8.65 -38.63 -12.91
C VAL A 120 -8.00 -39.66 -13.82
N ASP A 121 -8.76 -40.62 -14.37
CA ASP A 121 -8.23 -41.69 -15.23
C ASP A 121 -7.77 -41.17 -16.60
N GLN A 122 -8.19 -39.94 -17.00
CA GLN A 122 -7.68 -39.27 -18.20
C GLN A 122 -6.26 -38.68 -18.02
N HIS A 123 -5.86 -38.41 -16.77
CA HIS A 123 -4.64 -37.66 -16.45
C HIS A 123 -3.61 -38.49 -15.67
N PHE A 124 -4.06 -39.56 -15.01
CA PHE A 124 -3.24 -40.40 -14.16
C PHE A 124 -3.45 -41.89 -14.49
N PRO A 125 -2.42 -42.74 -14.31
CA PRO A 125 -2.59 -44.19 -14.36
C PRO A 125 -3.62 -44.70 -13.33
N LYS A 126 -4.31 -45.80 -13.65
CA LYS A 126 -5.40 -46.35 -12.80
C LYS A 126 -5.02 -46.60 -11.34
N ASP A 127 -3.75 -46.93 -11.08
CA ASP A 127 -3.24 -47.25 -9.74
C ASP A 127 -2.54 -46.06 -9.05
N PHE A 128 -2.66 -44.86 -9.61
CA PHE A 128 -2.03 -43.66 -9.05
C PHE A 128 -2.64 -43.28 -7.70
N PHE A 129 -3.97 -43.28 -7.59
CA PHE A 129 -4.69 -43.04 -6.34
C PHE A 129 -4.91 -44.36 -5.60
N ASP A 130 -4.35 -44.47 -4.39
CA ASP A 130 -4.46 -45.67 -3.56
C ASP A 130 -5.90 -45.91 -3.09
N ILE A 131 -6.69 -44.83 -2.97
CA ILE A 131 -8.11 -44.91 -2.65
C ILE A 131 -8.90 -43.72 -3.17
N ILE A 132 -10.11 -43.97 -3.66
CA ILE A 132 -11.10 -42.93 -3.95
C ILE A 132 -12.38 -43.33 -3.21
N ILE A 133 -12.92 -42.42 -2.41
CA ILE A 133 -14.20 -42.54 -1.70
C ILE A 133 -15.08 -41.38 -2.17
N GLY A 134 -16.16 -41.70 -2.88
CA GLY A 134 -17.17 -40.74 -3.31
C GLY A 134 -18.41 -40.74 -2.40
N GLY A 135 -19.38 -39.90 -2.72
CA GLY A 135 -20.62 -39.75 -1.97
C GLY A 135 -21.44 -41.04 -1.86
N GLU A 136 -21.42 -41.91 -2.87
CA GLU A 136 -22.13 -43.20 -2.86
C GLU A 136 -21.44 -44.28 -2.00
N ASP A 137 -20.18 -44.07 -1.63
CA ASP A 137 -19.42 -45.04 -0.84
C ASP A 137 -19.67 -44.89 0.67
N VAL A 138 -20.45 -43.89 1.10
CA VAL A 138 -20.74 -43.57 2.50
C VAL A 138 -22.25 -43.41 2.74
N LYS A 139 -22.70 -43.75 3.95
CA LYS A 139 -24.08 -43.48 4.40
C LYS A 139 -24.25 -42.04 4.86
N GLN A 140 -23.20 -41.44 5.45
CA GLN A 140 -23.20 -40.06 5.90
C GLN A 140 -22.07 -39.33 5.17
N ALA A 141 -22.43 -38.25 4.47
CA ALA A 141 -21.50 -37.42 3.71
C ALA A 141 -20.74 -36.45 4.63
N LYS A 142 -19.73 -35.77 4.08
CA LYS A 142 -19.03 -34.67 4.77
C LYS A 142 -20.07 -33.65 5.28
N PRO A 143 -19.97 -33.14 6.53
CA PRO A 143 -18.80 -33.16 7.41
C PRO A 143 -18.59 -34.44 8.26
N ASP A 144 -19.40 -35.49 8.08
CA ASP A 144 -19.19 -36.74 8.83
C ASP A 144 -17.84 -37.42 8.46
N PRO A 145 -17.04 -37.86 9.44
CA PRO A 145 -15.71 -38.42 9.20
C PRO A 145 -15.71 -39.85 8.62
N GLN A 146 -16.86 -40.43 8.28
CA GLN A 146 -16.99 -41.80 7.77
C GLN A 146 -16.10 -42.06 6.55
N GLY A 147 -15.99 -41.10 5.63
CA GLY A 147 -15.12 -41.19 4.45
C GLY A 147 -13.65 -41.36 4.83
N ILE A 148 -13.13 -40.43 5.64
CA ILE A 148 -11.74 -40.48 6.14
C ILE A 148 -11.49 -41.76 6.95
N LYS A 149 -12.40 -42.13 7.88
CA LYS A 149 -12.28 -43.36 8.68
C LYS A 149 -12.28 -44.63 7.82
N LYS A 150 -13.02 -44.65 6.70
CA LYS A 150 -13.03 -45.77 5.75
C LYS A 150 -11.72 -45.82 4.97
N ALA A 151 -11.15 -44.67 4.59
CA ALA A 151 -9.87 -44.59 3.92
C ALA A 151 -8.70 -45.05 4.80
N LEU A 152 -8.61 -44.55 6.02
CA LEU A 152 -7.58 -44.96 6.98
C LEU A 152 -7.56 -46.48 7.20
N ARG A 153 -8.74 -47.10 7.34
CA ARG A 153 -8.86 -48.56 7.51
C ARG A 153 -8.38 -49.34 6.29
N ARG A 154 -8.69 -48.89 5.07
CA ARG A 154 -8.30 -49.57 3.83
C ARG A 154 -6.83 -49.36 3.47
N LEU A 155 -6.28 -48.19 3.78
CA LEU A 155 -4.86 -47.90 3.58
C LEU A 155 -3.97 -48.49 4.67
N HIS A 156 -4.55 -49.00 5.76
CA HIS A 156 -3.84 -49.47 6.96
C HIS A 156 -2.95 -48.39 7.58
N ARG A 157 -3.49 -47.17 7.71
CA ARG A 157 -2.75 -45.98 8.17
C ARG A 157 -3.32 -45.37 9.44
N GLN A 158 -2.43 -44.73 10.21
CA GLN A 158 -2.77 -44.04 11.43
C GLN A 158 -3.14 -42.57 11.18
N LYS A 159 -3.89 -41.98 12.11
CA LYS A 159 -4.35 -40.59 12.01
C LYS A 159 -3.20 -39.58 12.06
N ASN A 160 -2.18 -39.86 12.88
CA ASN A 160 -1.02 -39.00 13.10
C ASN A 160 -0.04 -38.93 11.92
N GLU A 161 -0.18 -39.82 10.93
CA GLU A 161 0.61 -39.84 9.69
C GLU A 161 -0.21 -39.45 8.45
N THR A 162 -1.46 -39.04 8.66
CA THR A 162 -2.40 -38.65 7.61
C THR A 162 -2.70 -37.16 7.64
N LEU A 163 -2.62 -36.52 6.48
CA LEU A 163 -3.02 -35.14 6.26
C LEU A 163 -4.25 -35.11 5.34
N TYR A 164 -5.29 -34.38 5.74
CA TYR A 164 -6.46 -34.08 4.90
C TYR A 164 -6.35 -32.67 4.32
N ILE A 165 -6.66 -32.52 3.04
CA ILE A 165 -6.55 -31.27 2.29
C ILE A 165 -7.90 -30.96 1.65
N GLY A 166 -8.42 -29.76 1.87
CA GLY A 166 -9.71 -29.32 1.33
C GLY A 166 -9.83 -27.80 1.31
N ASP A 167 -10.76 -27.26 0.52
CA ASP A 167 -10.99 -25.82 0.41
C ASP A 167 -12.09 -25.32 1.36
N SER A 168 -13.01 -26.19 1.77
CA SER A 168 -14.23 -25.77 2.44
C SER A 168 -14.19 -25.91 3.97
N THR A 169 -15.08 -25.19 4.66
CA THR A 169 -15.30 -25.41 6.11
C THR A 169 -15.83 -26.82 6.40
N VAL A 170 -16.57 -27.41 5.45
CA VAL A 170 -17.05 -28.80 5.54
C VAL A 170 -15.87 -29.77 5.62
N ASP A 171 -14.79 -29.52 4.88
CA ASP A 171 -13.57 -30.34 4.95
C ASP A 171 -12.83 -30.18 6.27
N ALA A 172 -12.75 -28.96 6.78
CA ALA A 172 -12.14 -28.68 8.08
C ALA A 172 -12.89 -29.39 9.21
N GLU A 173 -14.22 -29.34 9.21
CA GLU A 173 -15.08 -30.09 10.13
C GLU A 173 -14.88 -31.61 10.00
N THR A 174 -14.78 -32.12 8.76
CA THR A 174 -14.54 -33.55 8.49
C THR A 174 -13.22 -34.02 9.09
N ALA A 175 -12.14 -33.23 8.90
CA ALA A 175 -10.83 -33.54 9.45
C ALA A 175 -10.85 -33.53 10.98
N GLN A 176 -11.47 -32.51 11.57
CA GLN A 176 -11.60 -32.35 13.02
C GLN A 176 -12.36 -33.53 13.64
N ALA A 177 -13.49 -33.92 13.05
CA ALA A 177 -14.29 -35.06 13.50
C ALA A 177 -13.54 -36.40 13.32
N ALA A 178 -12.69 -36.52 12.28
CA ALA A 178 -11.83 -37.67 12.06
C ALA A 178 -10.62 -37.69 13.01
N LYS A 179 -10.26 -36.54 13.57
CA LYS A 179 -9.02 -36.28 14.35
C LYS A 179 -7.76 -36.53 13.51
N VAL A 180 -7.77 -36.05 12.25
CA VAL A 180 -6.59 -36.02 11.37
C VAL A 180 -6.14 -34.58 11.19
N ASP A 181 -4.88 -34.38 10.81
CA ASP A 181 -4.37 -33.04 10.53
C ASP A 181 -5.01 -32.48 9.25
N PHE A 182 -5.28 -31.17 9.21
CA PHE A 182 -5.95 -30.50 8.10
C PHE A 182 -5.09 -29.40 7.48
N VAL A 183 -5.10 -29.26 6.16
CA VAL A 183 -4.59 -28.09 5.43
C VAL A 183 -5.71 -27.52 4.56
N GLY A 184 -6.00 -26.24 4.77
CA GLY A 184 -6.95 -25.49 3.95
C GLY A 184 -6.29 -24.97 2.68
N VAL A 185 -7.01 -24.96 1.55
CA VAL A 185 -6.56 -24.31 0.31
C VAL A 185 -7.57 -23.27 -0.16
N LEU A 186 -7.10 -22.11 -0.62
CA LEU A 186 -7.98 -20.99 -1.03
C LEU A 186 -8.38 -21.03 -2.51
N ASN A 187 -8.41 -22.23 -3.10
CA ASN A 187 -8.82 -22.46 -4.48
C ASN A 187 -10.35 -22.38 -4.70
N GLY A 188 -11.13 -22.49 -3.62
CA GLY A 188 -12.59 -22.44 -3.62
C GLY A 188 -13.20 -21.08 -3.25
N MET A 189 -14.42 -21.11 -2.72
CA MET A 189 -15.17 -19.91 -2.32
C MET A 189 -14.98 -19.54 -0.83
N THR A 190 -14.35 -20.41 -0.05
CA THR A 190 -14.15 -20.22 1.39
C THR A 190 -12.95 -19.32 1.64
N THR A 191 -13.12 -18.31 2.49
CA THR A 191 -12.04 -17.35 2.77
C THR A 191 -11.09 -17.86 3.85
N ARG A 192 -9.90 -17.26 3.93
CA ARG A 192 -8.92 -17.56 4.97
C ARG A 192 -9.50 -17.39 6.38
N GLU A 193 -10.33 -16.37 6.58
CA GLU A 193 -10.99 -16.08 7.86
C GLU A 193 -11.98 -17.18 8.25
N GLU A 194 -12.72 -17.72 7.27
CA GLU A 194 -13.68 -18.82 7.49
C GLU A 194 -12.96 -20.12 7.89
N LEU A 195 -11.77 -20.41 7.32
CA LEU A 195 -10.97 -21.59 7.66
C LEU A 195 -10.17 -21.47 8.97
N ILE A 196 -9.75 -20.25 9.34
CA ILE A 196 -8.88 -20.02 10.52
C ILE A 196 -9.53 -20.49 11.83
N VAL A 197 -10.86 -20.51 11.88
CA VAL A 197 -11.66 -20.89 13.06
C VAL A 197 -11.53 -22.39 13.38
N TYR A 198 -11.17 -23.22 12.38
CA TYR A 198 -11.03 -24.66 12.56
C TYR A 198 -9.58 -25.06 12.84
N PRO A 199 -9.34 -26.20 13.51
CA PRO A 199 -8.00 -26.75 13.67
C PRO A 199 -7.36 -27.06 12.30
N HIS A 200 -6.29 -26.34 11.98
CA HIS A 200 -5.56 -26.48 10.73
C HIS A 200 -4.05 -26.39 10.97
N ARG A 201 -3.26 -27.01 10.09
CA ARG A 201 -1.80 -26.92 10.06
C ARG A 201 -1.34 -25.66 9.34
N GLN A 202 -1.97 -25.39 8.20
CA GLN A 202 -1.71 -24.23 7.37
C GLN A 202 -2.91 -23.99 6.45
N ILE A 203 -3.08 -22.74 6.03
CA ILE A 203 -3.98 -22.36 4.94
C ILE A 203 -3.10 -21.85 3.80
N LEU A 204 -3.12 -22.56 2.68
CA LEU A 204 -2.33 -22.26 1.49
C LEU A 204 -3.17 -21.51 0.46
N ASP A 205 -2.53 -20.64 -0.32
CA ASP A 205 -3.22 -19.97 -1.43
C ASP A 205 -3.49 -20.94 -2.59
N ASN A 206 -2.65 -21.97 -2.77
CA ASN A 206 -2.80 -23.05 -3.75
C ASN A 206 -2.01 -24.31 -3.31
N LEU A 207 -2.06 -25.41 -4.06
CA LEU A 207 -1.42 -26.68 -3.66
C LEU A 207 0.11 -26.70 -3.80
N SER A 208 0.74 -25.71 -4.43
CA SER A 208 2.16 -25.76 -4.83
C SER A 208 3.11 -25.96 -3.65
N LEU A 209 2.77 -25.42 -2.48
CA LEU A 209 3.59 -25.50 -1.27
C LEU A 209 3.32 -26.77 -0.44
N LEU A 210 2.33 -27.60 -0.82
CA LEU A 210 1.95 -28.80 -0.08
C LEU A 210 3.11 -29.80 0.11
N PRO A 211 3.97 -30.09 -0.89
CA PRO A 211 5.10 -31.01 -0.71
C PRO A 211 6.15 -30.53 0.31
N LEU A 212 6.17 -29.23 0.62
CA LEU A 212 7.10 -28.61 1.56
C LEU A 212 6.58 -28.60 3.00
N ILE A 213 5.34 -29.04 3.23
CA ILE A 213 4.77 -29.14 4.58
C ILE A 213 5.44 -30.28 5.33
N HIS A 214 6.44 -29.94 6.15
CA HIS A 214 7.09 -30.84 7.10
C HIS A 214 6.55 -30.58 8.52
N LYS A 215 6.37 -31.64 9.35
CA LYS A 215 5.58 -31.52 10.59
C LYS A 215 6.06 -30.44 11.55
N PHE A 216 5.04 -29.86 12.17
CA PHE A 216 4.95 -29.21 13.48
C PHE A 216 5.16 -27.69 13.52
N THR A 217 4.15 -26.97 13.03
CA THR A 217 3.57 -25.85 13.78
C THR A 217 2.38 -26.37 14.59
N PRO A 218 2.37 -26.25 15.94
CA PRO A 218 1.19 -26.59 16.73
C PRO A 218 0.08 -25.57 16.45
N TYR A 219 -1.12 -26.06 16.16
CA TYR A 219 -2.34 -25.26 16.22
C TYR A 219 -2.61 -24.96 17.71
N GLU A 220 -2.22 -23.77 18.14
CA GLU A 220 -2.64 -23.21 19.41
C GLU A 220 -3.78 -22.23 19.12
N PRO A 221 -5.04 -22.55 19.50
CA PRO A 221 -6.20 -21.70 19.22
C PRO A 221 -6.06 -20.29 19.85
N ASP A 222 -5.16 -20.13 20.82
CA ASP A 222 -4.86 -18.87 21.49
C ASP A 222 -3.71 -18.06 20.84
N LYS A 223 -2.96 -18.63 19.88
CA LYS A 223 -1.80 -17.97 19.22
C LYS A 223 -2.04 -17.45 17.80
N HIS A 224 -3.21 -17.67 17.20
CA HIS A 224 -3.54 -17.16 15.85
C HIS A 224 -4.14 -15.74 15.85
N PHE A 225 -4.20 -15.09 17.01
CA PHE A 225 -4.10 -13.63 17.06
C PHE A 225 -2.63 -13.22 16.96
N PRO A 226 -2.27 -12.08 16.34
CA PRO A 226 -0.89 -11.67 16.20
C PRO A 226 -0.34 -11.18 17.55
N GLU A 227 -0.19 -12.06 18.54
CA GLU A 227 0.43 -11.71 19.82
C GLU A 227 1.93 -11.49 19.63
N LYS A 228 2.61 -12.23 18.75
CA LYS A 228 4.07 -12.06 18.56
C LYS A 228 4.51 -10.74 17.90
N PHE A 229 3.64 -10.05 17.16
CA PHE A 229 4.00 -8.74 16.59
C PHE A 229 3.99 -7.61 17.64
N PHE A 230 3.27 -7.80 18.75
CA PHE A 230 3.10 -6.79 19.80
C PHE A 230 3.89 -7.07 21.09
N TYR A 231 4.61 -8.19 21.17
CA TYR A 231 5.49 -8.56 22.30
C TYR A 231 7.00 -8.46 21.96
N SER A 232 7.38 -7.58 21.03
CA SER A 232 8.70 -6.95 21.13
C SER A 232 8.67 -5.96 22.31
N SER A 233 9.75 -5.85 23.07
CA SER A 233 9.90 -5.08 24.32
C SER A 233 9.63 -3.57 24.22
N TYR A 234 9.06 -3.11 23.11
CA TYR A 234 8.86 -1.71 22.75
C TYR A 234 7.39 -1.28 22.57
N PHE A 235 6.39 -2.19 22.65
CA PHE A 235 4.98 -1.83 22.41
C PHE A 235 4.16 -1.68 23.70
N PRO A 236 3.47 -0.54 23.93
CA PRO A 236 2.76 -0.30 25.19
C PRO A 236 1.51 -1.18 25.34
N GLN A 237 1.42 -1.92 26.45
CA GLN A 237 0.36 -2.88 26.80
C GLN A 237 -1.09 -2.36 26.61
N LYS A 238 -1.31 -1.04 26.68
CA LYS A 238 -2.61 -0.41 26.43
C LYS A 238 -3.12 -0.57 24.99
N ILE A 239 -2.21 -0.65 24.02
CA ILE A 239 -2.55 -0.81 22.59
C ILE A 239 -3.03 -2.24 22.31
N VAL A 240 -2.38 -3.23 22.92
CA VAL A 240 -2.75 -4.66 22.81
C VAL A 240 -4.14 -4.90 23.40
N ALA A 241 -4.43 -4.32 24.57
CA ALA A 241 -5.76 -4.40 25.18
C ALA A 241 -6.85 -3.74 24.33
N PHE A 242 -6.55 -2.59 23.71
CA PHE A 242 -7.46 -1.89 22.80
C PHE A 242 -7.78 -2.73 21.56
N TYR A 243 -6.78 -3.41 20.99
CA TYR A 243 -6.95 -4.24 19.80
C TYR A 243 -7.75 -5.52 20.09
N LYS A 244 -7.51 -6.19 21.23
CA LYS A 244 -8.34 -7.32 21.69
C LYS A 244 -9.80 -6.93 21.88
N LEU A 245 -10.05 -5.76 22.49
CA LEU A 245 -11.41 -5.21 22.67
C LEU A 245 -12.08 -4.83 21.34
N PHE A 246 -11.31 -4.33 20.38
CA PHE A 246 -11.81 -3.98 19.05
C PHE A 246 -12.21 -5.21 18.24
N HIS A 247 -11.39 -6.26 18.27
CA HIS A 247 -11.64 -7.51 17.55
C HIS A 247 -12.77 -8.34 18.16
N GLN A 248 -12.91 -8.36 19.50
CA GLN A 248 -14.09 -8.93 20.16
C GLN A 248 -15.39 -8.19 19.78
N LYS A 249 -15.31 -6.89 19.50
CA LYS A 249 -16.44 -6.09 19.02
C LYS A 249 -16.83 -6.39 17.57
N GLN A 250 -15.90 -6.88 16.73
CA GLN A 250 -16.18 -7.25 15.34
C GLN A 250 -16.79 -8.66 15.21
N ILE A 251 -16.42 -9.60 16.08
CA ILE A 251 -16.90 -11.00 16.05
C ILE A 251 -18.32 -11.14 16.65
N ARG A 252 -18.69 -10.29 17.61
CA ARG A 252 -20.08 -10.25 18.09
C ARG A 252 -20.98 -9.74 16.97
N GLY A 253 -21.86 -10.60 16.45
CA GLY A 253 -22.98 -10.18 15.60
C GLY A 253 -23.71 -8.99 16.22
N LYS A 254 -24.27 -8.10 15.38
CA LYS A 254 -24.95 -6.88 15.83
C LYS A 254 -25.91 -7.25 16.97
N HIS A 255 -25.61 -6.82 18.19
CA HIS A 255 -26.54 -6.91 19.31
C HIS A 255 -27.88 -6.33 18.85
N GLU A 256 -29.00 -7.03 19.14
CA GLU A 256 -30.32 -6.44 18.99
C GLU A 256 -30.31 -5.07 19.67
N ILE A 257 -30.59 -4.02 18.88
CA ILE A 257 -30.54 -2.66 19.36
C ILE A 257 -31.75 -2.51 20.29
N LYS A 258 -31.52 -2.68 21.61
CA LYS A 258 -32.58 -2.50 22.62
C LYS A 258 -33.28 -1.17 22.38
N GLU A 259 -34.60 -1.21 22.23
CA GLU A 259 -35.39 -0.01 22.05
C GLU A 259 -35.28 0.87 23.28
N ASN A 260 -34.99 2.16 23.07
CA ASN A 260 -34.89 3.09 24.16
C ASN A 260 -36.30 3.47 24.65
N PRO A 261 -36.67 3.19 25.91
CA PRO A 261 -38.01 3.47 26.44
C PRO A 261 -38.24 4.97 26.71
N THR A 262 -37.22 5.82 26.65
CA THR A 262 -37.36 7.24 26.98
C THR A 262 -37.97 8.03 25.82
N CYS A 263 -39.00 8.83 26.11
CA CYS A 263 -39.53 9.82 25.17
C CYS A 263 -38.47 10.90 24.90
N CYS A 264 -38.19 11.16 23.62
CA CYS A 264 -37.18 12.13 23.21
C CYS A 264 -37.68 13.01 22.05
N VAL A 265 -37.14 14.24 21.97
CA VAL A 265 -37.47 15.20 20.92
C VAL A 265 -36.42 15.13 19.81
N CYS A 266 -36.86 14.91 18.57
CA CYS A 266 -35.98 14.86 17.42
C CYS A 266 -35.31 16.22 17.16
N LYS A 267 -33.97 16.28 17.13
CA LYS A 267 -33.24 17.52 16.79
C LYS A 267 -33.43 17.98 15.35
N ASN A 268 -33.83 17.09 14.45
CA ASN A 268 -34.02 17.40 13.03
C ASN A 268 -35.40 18.00 12.75
N CYS A 269 -36.48 17.29 13.13
CA CYS A 269 -37.87 17.68 12.81
C CYS A 269 -38.69 18.19 14.00
N GLY A 270 -38.17 18.13 15.23
CA GLY A 270 -38.89 18.53 16.44
C GLY A 270 -39.95 17.53 16.93
N ASN A 271 -40.21 16.43 16.21
CA ASN A 271 -41.19 15.43 16.61
C ASN A 271 -40.78 14.71 17.92
N THR A 272 -41.74 14.53 18.83
CA THR A 272 -41.60 13.69 20.02
C THR A 272 -41.81 12.22 19.67
N PHE A 273 -40.88 11.35 20.04
CA PHE A 273 -41.00 9.92 19.76
C PHE A 273 -40.30 9.05 20.81
N GLN A 274 -40.67 7.77 20.83
CA GLN A 274 -40.05 6.73 21.64
C GLN A 274 -39.38 5.72 20.71
N GLY A 275 -38.19 5.23 21.07
CA GLY A 275 -37.37 4.35 20.22
C GLY A 275 -36.06 4.99 19.73
N ASN A 276 -35.30 4.22 18.95
CA ASN A 276 -33.93 4.60 18.57
C ASN A 276 -33.84 5.56 17.37
N TYR A 277 -34.87 5.58 16.53
CA TYR A 277 -34.93 6.40 15.31
C TYR A 277 -36.25 7.14 15.23
N CYS A 278 -36.20 8.38 14.76
CA CYS A 278 -37.38 9.21 14.62
C CYS A 278 -38.29 8.66 13.50
N PRO A 279 -39.59 8.37 13.75
CA PRO A 279 -40.48 7.82 12.73
C PRO A 279 -40.79 8.82 11.60
N HIS A 280 -40.65 10.12 11.84
CA HIS A 280 -40.96 11.16 10.85
C HIS A 280 -39.79 11.45 9.88
N CYS A 281 -38.54 11.41 10.35
CA CYS A 281 -37.39 11.81 9.52
C CYS A 281 -36.21 10.83 9.58
N GLY A 282 -36.30 9.72 10.29
CA GLY A 282 -35.24 8.72 10.40
C GLY A 282 -34.01 9.14 11.21
N GLN A 283 -33.99 10.34 11.82
CA GLN A 283 -32.86 10.77 12.66
C GLN A 283 -32.71 9.84 13.89
N ASN A 284 -31.51 9.29 14.10
CA ASN A 284 -31.18 8.56 15.32
C ASN A 284 -31.34 9.48 16.54
N HIS A 285 -31.98 9.00 17.61
CA HIS A 285 -32.18 9.74 18.86
C HIS A 285 -30.85 10.15 19.50
N HIS A 286 -29.84 9.28 19.41
CA HIS A 286 -28.52 9.48 19.97
C HIS A 286 -27.64 10.24 18.96
N THR A 287 -27.71 11.57 19.02
CA THR A 287 -26.82 12.50 18.30
C THR A 287 -25.82 13.13 19.27
N PRO A 288 -24.77 12.40 19.70
CA PRO A 288 -23.79 12.95 20.60
C PRO A 288 -23.03 14.07 19.90
N ARG A 289 -22.55 14.99 20.73
CA ARG A 289 -21.62 16.03 20.29
C ARG A 289 -20.35 15.39 19.73
N PHE A 290 -19.74 16.01 18.74
CA PHE A 290 -18.55 15.45 18.12
C PHE A 290 -17.36 15.48 19.07
N THR A 291 -16.69 14.34 19.20
CA THR A 291 -15.44 14.15 19.92
C THR A 291 -14.45 13.48 18.98
N ILE A 292 -13.14 13.57 19.26
CA ILE A 292 -12.08 12.98 18.44
C ILE A 292 -12.36 11.48 18.19
N ARG A 293 -12.75 10.74 19.23
CA ARG A 293 -13.10 9.31 19.15
C ARG A 293 -14.26 9.03 18.18
N ASN A 294 -15.31 9.84 18.22
CA ASN A 294 -16.47 9.66 17.35
C ASN A 294 -16.19 10.13 15.91
N ALA A 295 -15.25 11.06 15.71
CA ALA A 295 -14.86 11.53 14.38
C ALA A 295 -14.14 10.44 13.58
N PHE A 296 -13.17 9.74 14.17
CA PHE A 296 -12.45 8.64 13.51
C PHE A 296 -13.38 7.48 13.12
N GLN A 297 -14.36 7.14 13.96
CA GLN A 297 -15.35 6.10 13.65
C GLN A 297 -16.26 6.45 12.46
N ASN A 298 -16.49 7.75 12.20
CA ASN A 298 -17.29 8.22 11.08
C ASN A 298 -16.54 8.26 9.74
N ILE A 299 -15.20 8.36 9.78
CA ILE A 299 -14.34 8.33 8.58
C ILE A 299 -14.29 6.90 8.01
N LEU A 300 -14.11 5.89 8.87
CA LEU A 300 -13.91 4.50 8.43
C LEU A 300 -15.18 3.77 7.98
N SER A 301 -16.38 4.29 8.24
CA SER A 301 -17.64 3.53 8.15
C SER A 301 -18.55 3.86 6.96
N GLY A 302 -18.11 4.60 5.93
CA GLY A 302 -19.05 4.94 4.85
C GLY A 302 -18.48 5.54 3.57
N PHE A 303 -17.48 4.95 2.96
CA PHE A 303 -17.01 5.44 1.65
C PHE A 303 -17.97 5.10 0.49
N PHE A 304 -18.96 4.20 0.67
CA PHE A 304 -19.80 3.70 -0.43
C PHE A 304 -21.34 3.93 -0.29
N ASN A 305 -21.81 4.69 0.70
CA ASN A 305 -23.25 5.01 0.84
C ASN A 305 -23.51 6.48 0.52
N ILE A 306 -23.74 6.81 -0.76
CA ILE A 306 -24.13 8.16 -1.20
C ILE A 306 -25.65 8.29 -1.04
N ASP A 307 -26.08 8.88 0.07
CA ASP A 307 -27.49 9.14 0.37
C ASP A 307 -28.03 10.43 -0.31
N ASN A 308 -29.36 10.56 -0.37
CA ASN A 308 -30.11 11.71 -0.91
C ASN A 308 -29.74 13.11 -0.32
N GLY A 309 -28.91 13.18 0.72
CA GLY A 309 -28.43 14.43 1.33
C GLY A 309 -27.27 15.12 0.60
N PHE A 310 -26.60 14.44 -0.34
CA PHE A 310 -25.41 14.99 -1.01
C PHE A 310 -25.72 16.17 -1.94
N SER A 311 -26.72 16.06 -2.80
CA SER A 311 -27.11 17.13 -3.75
C SER A 311 -27.56 18.39 -3.03
N ARG A 312 -28.36 18.25 -1.96
CA ARG A 312 -28.76 19.35 -1.09
C ARG A 312 -27.55 20.02 -0.44
N ASN A 313 -26.59 19.24 0.06
CA ASN A 313 -25.36 19.75 0.66
C ASN A 313 -24.58 20.65 -0.31
N LEU A 314 -24.47 20.27 -1.59
CA LEU A 314 -23.77 21.09 -2.61
C LEU A 314 -24.45 22.45 -2.84
N ILE A 315 -25.78 22.49 -2.92
CA ILE A 315 -26.54 23.74 -3.08
C ILE A 315 -26.41 24.62 -1.82
N GLU A 316 -26.50 24.00 -0.65
CA GLU A 316 -26.41 24.68 0.64
C GLU A 316 -25.02 25.28 0.90
N LEU A 317 -23.95 24.60 0.47
CA LEU A 317 -22.58 25.12 0.48
C LEU A 317 -22.42 26.37 -0.40
N LEU A 318 -23.17 26.48 -1.50
CA LEU A 318 -23.16 27.69 -2.33
C LEU A 318 -24.02 28.80 -1.76
N TYR A 319 -25.20 28.52 -1.21
CA TYR A 319 -26.17 29.57 -0.86
C TYR A 319 -26.08 30.03 0.59
N ARG A 320 -25.93 29.10 1.54
CA ARG A 320 -25.94 29.39 2.98
C ARG A 320 -24.97 28.50 3.79
N PRO A 321 -23.68 28.49 3.41
CA PRO A 321 -22.67 27.56 3.94
C PRO A 321 -22.55 27.57 5.47
N GLY A 322 -22.40 28.73 6.11
CA GLY A 322 -22.24 28.78 7.56
C GLY A 322 -23.50 28.42 8.34
N TYR A 323 -24.70 28.63 7.76
CA TYR A 323 -25.96 28.14 8.35
C TYR A 323 -26.06 26.62 8.29
N MET A 324 -25.68 26.04 7.15
CA MET A 324 -25.63 24.60 6.93
C MET A 324 -24.67 23.91 7.90
N ILE A 325 -23.43 24.41 8.01
CA ILE A 325 -22.42 23.93 8.96
C ILE A 325 -22.99 23.96 10.38
N ARG A 326 -23.63 25.08 10.76
CA ARG A 326 -24.21 25.25 12.08
C ARG A 326 -25.35 24.26 12.36
N ASP A 327 -26.21 24.01 11.39
CA ASP A 327 -27.31 23.05 11.52
C ASP A 327 -26.78 21.61 11.68
N TYR A 328 -25.75 21.24 10.91
CA TYR A 328 -25.06 19.95 11.07
C TYR A 328 -24.40 19.80 12.45
N LEU A 329 -23.68 20.82 12.92
CA LEU A 329 -23.04 20.83 14.24
C LEU A 329 -24.05 20.79 15.39
N ARG A 330 -25.24 21.37 15.22
CA ARG A 330 -26.35 21.30 16.20
C ARG A 330 -27.03 19.94 16.25
N GLY A 331 -26.75 19.06 15.29
CA GLY A 331 -27.27 17.69 15.27
C GLY A 331 -28.44 17.44 14.32
N LYS A 332 -28.76 18.38 13.42
CA LYS A 332 -29.66 18.13 12.28
C LYS A 332 -28.85 17.41 11.20
N ARG A 333 -28.81 16.07 11.18
CA ARG A 333 -27.85 15.32 10.33
C ARG A 333 -28.50 14.53 9.19
N VAL A 334 -29.81 14.31 9.21
CA VAL A 334 -30.53 13.54 8.16
C VAL A 334 -30.32 14.12 6.76
N HIS A 335 -30.35 15.44 6.63
CA HIS A 335 -30.39 16.10 5.33
C HIS A 335 -29.02 16.57 4.82
N TYR A 336 -27.95 16.31 5.57
CA TYR A 336 -26.61 16.77 5.21
C TYR A 336 -25.64 15.59 5.15
N TYR A 337 -24.89 15.54 4.06
CA TYR A 337 -23.87 14.52 3.86
C TYR A 337 -22.66 14.76 4.75
N LYS A 338 -21.96 13.71 5.17
CA LYS A 338 -20.88 13.86 6.16
C LYS A 338 -19.70 14.68 5.59
N PRO A 339 -19.02 15.52 6.40
CA PRO A 339 -18.00 16.45 5.92
C PRO A 339 -16.83 15.76 5.19
N PHE A 340 -16.22 14.72 5.77
CA PHE A 340 -15.09 14.03 5.13
C PHE A 340 -15.49 13.29 3.86
N GLN A 341 -16.65 12.61 3.89
CA GLN A 341 -17.16 11.92 2.71
C GLN A 341 -17.42 12.92 1.57
N THR A 342 -17.99 14.08 1.89
CA THR A 342 -18.18 15.19 0.94
C THR A 342 -16.84 15.64 0.35
N LEU A 343 -15.82 15.82 1.19
CA LEU A 343 -14.50 16.26 0.77
C LEU A 343 -13.85 15.26 -0.21
N PHE A 344 -13.86 13.96 0.12
CA PHE A 344 -13.28 12.93 -0.74
C PHE A 344 -14.03 12.77 -2.06
N VAL A 345 -15.36 12.81 -2.04
CA VAL A 345 -16.18 12.76 -3.27
C VAL A 345 -15.89 13.97 -4.15
N LEU A 346 -15.86 15.18 -3.57
CA LEU A 346 -15.54 16.40 -4.33
C LEU A 346 -14.11 16.40 -4.88
N ALA A 347 -13.15 15.84 -4.14
CA ALA A 347 -11.78 15.67 -4.61
C ALA A 347 -11.70 14.75 -5.83
N ALA A 348 -12.40 13.59 -5.77
CA ALA A 348 -12.46 12.66 -6.89
C ALA A 348 -13.15 13.30 -8.12
N LEU A 349 -14.26 14.00 -7.91
CA LEU A 349 -14.96 14.73 -8.99
C LEU A 349 -14.10 15.85 -9.57
N TYR A 350 -13.32 16.54 -8.75
CA TYR A 350 -12.41 17.57 -9.20
C TYR A 350 -11.30 17.00 -10.10
N ILE A 351 -10.65 15.91 -9.68
CA ILE A 351 -9.63 15.22 -10.50
C ILE A 351 -10.23 14.78 -11.84
N MET A 352 -11.42 14.19 -11.81
CA MET A 352 -12.14 13.79 -13.03
C MET A 352 -12.48 14.99 -13.92
N GLY A 353 -12.89 16.11 -13.33
CA GLY A 353 -13.17 17.36 -14.05
C GLY A 353 -11.92 17.92 -14.73
N VAL A 354 -10.77 17.89 -14.06
CA VAL A 354 -9.48 18.29 -14.64
C VAL A 354 -9.12 17.36 -15.81
N GLN A 355 -9.27 16.04 -15.67
CA GLN A 355 -9.02 15.09 -16.77
C GLN A 355 -9.86 15.36 -18.01
N LEU A 356 -11.10 15.85 -17.85
CA LEU A 356 -12.01 16.14 -18.95
C LEU A 356 -11.74 17.48 -19.63
N ILE A 357 -11.37 18.50 -18.87
CA ILE A 357 -11.27 19.89 -19.36
C ILE A 357 -9.84 20.26 -19.75
N ASP A 358 -8.87 19.87 -18.93
CA ASP A 358 -7.44 20.17 -19.12
C ASP A 358 -6.60 18.90 -18.92
N PRO A 359 -6.70 17.92 -19.85
CA PRO A 359 -5.89 16.70 -19.80
C PRO A 359 -4.39 17.02 -19.94
N THR A 360 -4.05 18.19 -20.50
CA THR A 360 -2.68 18.67 -20.63
C THR A 360 -2.06 19.05 -19.29
N ALA A 361 -2.82 19.59 -18.33
CA ALA A 361 -2.30 19.88 -16.99
C ALA A 361 -1.86 18.62 -16.25
N ILE A 362 -2.64 17.53 -16.32
CA ILE A 362 -2.26 16.26 -15.68
C ILE A 362 -1.06 15.66 -16.38
N LYS A 363 -1.04 15.67 -17.73
CA LYS A 363 0.13 15.24 -18.51
C LYS A 363 1.36 16.08 -18.22
N LEU A 364 1.23 17.39 -17.97
CA LEU A 364 2.35 18.25 -17.57
C LEU A 364 2.81 17.91 -16.16
N SER A 365 1.91 17.62 -15.22
CA SER A 365 2.30 17.16 -13.88
C SER A 365 2.93 15.76 -13.90
N GLU A 366 2.47 14.87 -14.79
CA GLU A 366 3.04 13.54 -15.01
C GLU A 366 4.38 13.62 -15.78
N LYS A 367 4.51 14.56 -16.72
CA LYS A 367 5.73 14.82 -17.49
C LYS A 367 6.80 15.53 -16.66
N GLU A 368 6.43 16.42 -15.74
CA GLU A 368 7.29 16.90 -14.65
C GLU A 368 7.65 15.77 -13.65
N MET A 369 6.88 14.67 -13.63
CA MET A 369 7.14 13.46 -12.82
C MET A 369 7.95 12.37 -13.56
N GLU A 370 7.94 12.33 -14.89
CA GLU A 370 8.56 11.28 -15.72
C GLU A 370 9.73 11.75 -16.61
N GLU A 371 9.84 13.02 -17.01
CA GLU A 371 11.01 13.51 -17.76
C GLU A 371 12.15 13.86 -16.81
N GLU A 372 13.07 12.92 -16.59
CA GLU A 372 14.47 13.32 -16.42
C GLU A 372 14.89 14.07 -17.69
N PRO A 373 15.42 15.31 -17.59
CA PRO A 373 15.73 16.10 -18.77
C PRO A 373 16.76 15.35 -19.62
N THR A 374 16.40 15.00 -20.85
CA THR A 374 17.35 14.38 -21.79
C THR A 374 18.56 15.29 -21.95
N ILE A 375 19.77 14.72 -21.90
CA ILE A 375 21.03 15.48 -22.04
C ILE A 375 21.00 16.39 -23.29
N ALA A 376 20.32 15.96 -24.36
CA ALA A 376 20.13 16.74 -25.58
C ALA A 376 19.27 18.02 -25.39
N SER A 377 18.14 17.96 -24.67
CA SER A 377 17.30 19.15 -24.45
C SER A 377 17.97 20.14 -23.49
N LEU A 378 18.68 19.61 -22.49
CA LEU A 378 19.48 20.38 -21.54
C LEU A 378 20.60 21.15 -22.24
N MET A 379 21.25 20.54 -23.24
CA MET A 379 22.26 21.20 -24.06
C MET A 379 21.69 22.30 -24.95
N ASP A 380 20.50 22.10 -25.53
CA ASP A 380 19.85 23.11 -26.37
C ASP A 380 19.40 24.33 -25.56
N ASP A 381 18.90 24.13 -24.34
CA ASP A 381 18.57 25.22 -23.41
C ASP A 381 19.82 25.99 -22.97
N ILE A 382 20.93 25.30 -22.65
CA ILE A 382 22.20 25.95 -22.27
C ILE A 382 22.75 26.77 -23.45
N LYS A 383 22.67 26.26 -24.68
CA LYS A 383 23.06 27.02 -25.89
C LYS A 383 22.20 28.25 -26.10
N TYR A 384 20.88 28.11 -25.96
CA TYR A 384 19.95 29.23 -26.08
C TYR A 384 20.27 30.33 -25.05
N GLN A 385 20.54 29.97 -23.79
CA GLN A 385 20.95 30.94 -22.77
C GLN A 385 22.34 31.55 -23.02
N GLN A 386 23.25 30.79 -23.62
CA GLN A 386 24.58 31.28 -24.02
C GLN A 386 24.50 32.31 -25.15
N GLU A 387 23.54 32.17 -26.08
CA GLU A 387 23.30 33.12 -27.15
C GLU A 387 22.63 34.42 -26.67
N GLN A 388 21.71 34.31 -25.71
CA GLN A 388 20.99 35.46 -25.12
C GLN A 388 21.84 36.29 -24.15
N THR A 389 22.90 35.71 -23.58
CA THR A 389 23.72 36.38 -22.57
C THR A 389 24.84 37.23 -23.18
N SER A 390 24.91 38.50 -22.79
CA SER A 390 25.95 39.45 -23.21
C SER A 390 27.21 39.45 -22.32
N ASP A 391 27.13 38.87 -21.11
CA ASP A 391 28.25 38.78 -20.17
C ASP A 391 29.24 37.66 -20.54
N SER A 392 30.52 38.05 -20.72
CA SER A 392 31.61 37.17 -21.17
C SER A 392 31.90 36.03 -20.19
N CYS A 393 31.81 36.30 -18.89
CA CYS A 393 32.09 35.33 -17.84
C CYS A 393 31.00 34.23 -17.82
N THR A 394 29.74 34.64 -17.85
CA THR A 394 28.58 33.73 -17.92
C THR A 394 28.60 32.89 -19.20
N LYS A 395 28.98 33.49 -20.33
CA LYS A 395 29.12 32.78 -21.62
C LYS A 395 30.20 31.69 -21.61
N TYR A 396 31.28 31.90 -20.86
CA TYR A 396 32.35 30.91 -20.67
C TYR A 396 31.91 29.69 -19.85
N TYR A 397 31.21 29.91 -18.73
CA TYR A 397 30.73 28.82 -17.87
C TYR A 397 29.60 28.00 -18.50
N LEU A 398 28.71 28.64 -19.26
CA LEU A 398 27.70 27.93 -20.06
C LEU A 398 28.37 27.06 -21.13
N GLY A 399 29.44 27.55 -21.78
CA GLY A 399 30.24 26.78 -22.72
C GLY A 399 30.92 25.55 -22.10
N GLN A 400 31.45 25.66 -20.88
CA GLN A 400 31.99 24.48 -20.17
C GLN A 400 30.91 23.46 -19.85
N SER A 401 29.72 23.91 -19.45
CA SER A 401 28.59 23.05 -19.08
C SER A 401 28.10 22.21 -20.26
N ILE A 402 28.12 22.75 -21.49
CA ILE A 402 27.84 22.01 -22.73
C ILE A 402 28.85 20.86 -22.93
N THR A 403 30.14 21.12 -22.73
CA THR A 403 31.21 20.12 -22.90
C THR A 403 31.08 18.95 -21.91
N TYR A 404 30.67 19.23 -20.67
CA TYR A 404 30.41 18.18 -19.67
C TYR A 404 29.18 17.34 -20.03
N ALA A 405 28.11 17.98 -20.52
CA ALA A 405 26.91 17.29 -20.98
C ALA A 405 27.20 16.37 -22.19
N ASP A 406 27.99 16.83 -23.17
CA ASP A 406 28.39 16.01 -24.33
C ASP A 406 29.25 14.80 -23.92
N SER A 407 30.13 14.98 -22.93
CA SER A 407 30.96 13.90 -22.39
C SER A 407 30.11 12.80 -21.73
N ALA A 408 29.07 13.19 -21.00
CA ALA A 408 28.12 12.25 -20.39
C ALA A 408 27.28 11.51 -21.44
N ARG A 409 26.85 12.20 -22.51
CA ARG A 409 26.15 11.59 -23.65
C ARG A 409 27.01 10.54 -24.37
N TRP A 410 28.29 10.81 -24.56
CA TRP A 410 29.23 9.89 -25.20
C TRP A 410 29.42 8.60 -24.37
N ALA A 411 29.52 8.73 -23.04
CA ALA A 411 29.61 7.59 -22.12
C ALA A 411 28.36 6.70 -22.14
N GLN A 412 27.17 7.30 -22.30
CA GLN A 412 25.88 6.58 -22.32
C GLN A 412 25.63 5.84 -23.65
N THR A 413 26.16 6.34 -24.76
CA THR A 413 25.99 5.75 -26.11
C THR A 413 26.98 4.63 -26.42
N HIS A 414 28.08 4.51 -25.65
CA HIS A 414 29.14 3.54 -25.89
C HIS A 414 29.22 2.47 -24.78
N SER A 415 28.09 2.05 -24.20
CA SER A 415 28.07 0.93 -23.25
C SER A 415 28.68 -0.33 -23.90
N LEU A 416 29.92 -0.64 -23.51
CA LEU A 416 30.64 -1.84 -23.90
C LEU A 416 29.81 -3.07 -23.55
N SER A 417 29.62 -3.98 -24.50
CA SER A 417 28.95 -5.27 -24.28
C SER A 417 29.58 -6.00 -23.09
N GLU A 418 28.74 -6.62 -22.25
CA GLU A 418 29.07 -7.39 -21.04
C GLU A 418 30.18 -8.44 -21.23
N SER A 419 30.50 -8.81 -22.47
CA SER A 419 31.57 -9.77 -22.81
C SER A 419 33.00 -9.28 -22.56
N ILE A 420 33.28 -7.97 -22.58
CA ILE A 420 34.64 -7.43 -22.42
C ILE A 420 35.00 -7.26 -20.94
N GLN A 421 34.02 -6.88 -20.10
CA GLN A 421 34.23 -6.68 -18.67
C GLN A 421 34.63 -7.99 -17.98
N ALA A 422 33.97 -9.10 -18.35
CA ALA A 422 34.28 -10.43 -17.84
C ALA A 422 35.72 -10.91 -18.20
N GLN A 423 36.31 -10.40 -19.28
CA GLN A 423 37.69 -10.76 -19.68
C GLN A 423 38.76 -9.91 -18.98
N ILE A 424 38.40 -8.71 -18.51
CA ILE A 424 39.30 -7.82 -17.78
C ILE A 424 39.42 -8.28 -16.32
N ASP A 425 38.30 -8.64 -15.71
CA ASP A 425 38.24 -9.08 -14.31
C ASP A 425 38.97 -10.42 -14.08
N ALA A 426 39.13 -11.22 -15.14
CA ALA A 426 39.84 -12.50 -15.08
C ALA A 426 41.37 -12.38 -15.06
N LYS A 427 41.97 -11.19 -15.27
CA LYS A 427 43.41 -11.08 -15.58
C LYS A 427 44.33 -10.42 -14.54
N PHE A 428 43.84 -9.93 -13.39
CA PHE A 428 44.72 -9.29 -12.38
C PHE A 428 44.36 -9.68 -10.94
N SER A 429 45.36 -10.20 -10.20
CA SER A 429 45.23 -10.66 -8.80
C SER A 429 45.29 -9.50 -7.79
N ASN A 430 44.56 -9.62 -6.68
CA ASN A 430 44.45 -8.60 -5.61
C ASN A 430 45.78 -8.24 -4.91
N GLN A 431 46.81 -9.07 -5.01
CA GLN A 431 48.09 -8.85 -4.31
C GLN A 431 48.97 -7.78 -4.99
N ASP A 432 48.81 -7.58 -6.31
CA ASP A 432 49.61 -6.63 -7.09
C ASP A 432 49.08 -5.17 -7.01
N GLN A 433 47.80 -4.97 -6.65
CA GLN A 433 47.20 -3.63 -6.57
C GLN A 433 47.68 -2.82 -5.36
N ASP A 434 47.98 -3.47 -4.23
CA ASP A 434 48.40 -2.78 -3.01
C ASP A 434 49.86 -2.31 -3.07
N GLU A 435 50.74 -3.06 -3.74
CA GLU A 435 52.10 -2.58 -4.05
C GLU A 435 52.08 -1.40 -5.01
N LEU A 436 51.22 -1.45 -6.04
CA LEU A 436 51.08 -0.37 -7.01
C LEU A 436 50.57 0.94 -6.37
N LYS A 437 49.59 0.86 -5.45
CA LYS A 437 49.11 2.01 -4.67
C LYS A 437 50.23 2.65 -3.83
N LYS A 438 51.10 1.84 -3.23
CA LYS A 438 52.23 2.34 -2.43
C LYS A 438 53.23 3.11 -3.28
N GLU A 439 53.58 2.61 -4.47
CA GLU A 439 54.52 3.28 -5.37
C GLU A 439 53.95 4.60 -5.92
N ILE A 440 52.68 4.63 -6.30
CA ILE A 440 51.99 5.86 -6.76
C ILE A 440 51.94 6.91 -5.64
N SER A 441 51.64 6.51 -4.40
CA SER A 441 51.61 7.42 -3.25
C SER A 441 52.99 8.04 -2.98
N LYS A 442 54.06 7.27 -3.17
CA LYS A 442 55.45 7.74 -3.01
C LYS A 442 55.82 8.80 -4.05
N GLN A 443 55.38 8.64 -5.30
CA GLN A 443 55.60 9.61 -6.38
C GLN A 443 54.89 10.94 -6.10
N ILE A 444 53.61 10.90 -5.70
CA ILE A 444 52.83 12.09 -5.34
C ILE A 444 53.51 12.87 -4.21
N LYS A 445 53.94 12.17 -3.14
CA LYS A 445 54.61 12.81 -1.98
C LYS A 445 55.94 13.48 -2.37
N LYS A 446 56.65 12.95 -3.36
CA LYS A 446 57.91 13.53 -3.85
C LYS A 446 57.67 14.86 -4.59
N GLU A 447 56.70 14.88 -5.51
CA GLU A 447 56.31 16.08 -6.24
C GLU A 447 55.73 17.17 -5.33
N LEU A 448 54.90 16.76 -4.36
CA LEU A 448 54.34 17.67 -3.36
C LEU A 448 55.45 18.38 -2.56
N LYS A 449 56.45 17.63 -2.05
CA LYS A 449 57.58 18.23 -1.33
C LYS A 449 58.39 19.20 -2.17
N GLN A 450 58.59 18.90 -3.46
CA GLN A 450 59.32 19.79 -4.36
C GLN A 450 58.57 21.10 -4.62
N LYS A 451 57.26 21.03 -4.88
CA LYS A 451 56.44 22.23 -5.13
C LYS A 451 56.24 23.10 -3.89
N ILE A 452 56.11 22.50 -2.70
CA ILE A 452 56.04 23.25 -1.44
C ILE A 452 57.35 24.00 -1.17
N LYS A 453 58.50 23.35 -1.40
CA LYS A 453 59.81 23.98 -1.27
C LYS A 453 60.01 25.12 -2.28
N ALA A 454 59.49 24.97 -3.50
CA ALA A 454 59.56 26.02 -4.52
C ALA A 454 58.67 27.24 -4.21
N LYS A 455 57.63 27.08 -3.38
CA LYS A 455 56.74 28.15 -2.91
C LYS A 455 57.12 28.69 -1.52
N ASN A 456 58.33 28.40 -1.02
CA ASN A 456 58.83 28.82 0.31
C ASN A 456 57.92 28.47 1.51
N GLY A 457 57.01 27.51 1.36
CA GLY A 457 56.12 27.06 2.44
C GLY A 457 54.79 27.81 2.56
N GLU A 458 54.53 28.85 1.76
CA GLU A 458 53.23 29.52 1.71
C GLU A 458 52.32 28.81 0.69
N ILE A 459 51.19 28.28 1.16
CA ILE A 459 50.22 27.56 0.33
C ILE A 459 48.81 28.08 0.61
N ASP A 460 48.38 29.04 -0.21
CA ASP A 460 47.05 29.66 -0.08
C ASP A 460 45.93 28.82 -0.75
N ASP A 461 46.30 27.95 -1.69
CA ASP A 461 45.36 27.10 -2.44
C ASP A 461 45.85 25.64 -2.51
N TRP A 462 45.49 24.88 -1.49
CA TRP A 462 45.84 23.46 -1.38
C TRP A 462 45.19 22.61 -2.47
N ARG A 463 43.91 22.86 -2.80
CA ARG A 463 43.18 22.12 -3.84
C ARG A 463 43.75 22.41 -5.22
N GLY A 464 44.11 23.66 -5.51
CA GLY A 464 44.81 24.06 -6.72
C GLY A 464 46.16 23.37 -6.83
N LEU A 465 46.94 23.30 -5.74
CA LEU A 465 48.23 22.61 -5.71
C LEU A 465 48.09 21.11 -6.01
N MET A 466 47.11 20.42 -5.42
CA MET A 466 46.87 18.99 -5.69
C MET A 466 46.41 18.75 -7.13
N LYS A 467 45.58 19.64 -7.68
CA LYS A 467 45.18 19.60 -9.10
C LYS A 467 46.38 19.80 -10.02
N GLU A 468 47.28 20.72 -9.68
CA GLU A 468 48.51 21.01 -10.44
C GLU A 468 49.51 19.83 -10.42
N ILE A 469 49.63 19.13 -9.28
CA ILE A 469 50.42 17.89 -9.18
C ILE A 469 49.80 16.80 -10.05
N GLY A 470 48.48 16.66 -10.02
CA GLY A 470 47.75 15.69 -10.85
C GLY A 470 47.94 15.90 -12.34
N THR A 471 47.88 17.14 -12.81
CA THR A 471 48.11 17.47 -14.23
C THR A 471 49.57 17.26 -14.64
N THR A 472 50.53 17.58 -13.75
CA THR A 472 51.97 17.37 -14.01
C THR A 472 52.28 15.89 -14.20
N LEU A 473 51.82 15.02 -13.30
CA LEU A 473 52.03 13.57 -13.39
C LEU A 473 51.29 12.95 -14.58
N ALA A 474 50.06 13.39 -14.88
CA ALA A 474 49.32 12.92 -16.06
C ALA A 474 50.05 13.25 -17.38
N LYS A 475 50.74 14.40 -17.44
CA LYS A 475 51.56 14.77 -18.59
C LYS A 475 52.79 13.87 -18.73
N GLN A 476 53.44 13.50 -17.62
CA GLN A 476 54.57 12.55 -17.62
C GLN A 476 54.15 11.16 -18.13
N ASP A 477 52.98 10.66 -17.71
CA ASP A 477 52.45 9.38 -18.20
C ASP A 477 52.12 9.45 -19.70
N SER A 478 51.49 10.54 -20.15
CA SER A 478 51.17 10.73 -21.57
C SER A 478 52.43 10.69 -22.46
N LEU A 479 53.52 11.29 -21.99
CA LEU A 479 54.84 11.24 -22.64
C LEU A 479 55.43 9.83 -22.65
N ARG A 480 55.29 9.08 -21.54
CA ARG A 480 55.74 7.68 -21.41
C ARG A 480 54.96 6.73 -22.33
N ILE A 481 53.64 6.90 -22.43
CA ILE A 481 52.77 6.14 -23.34
C ILE A 481 53.17 6.39 -24.80
N ALA A 482 53.46 7.65 -25.14
CA ALA A 482 53.91 8.02 -26.49
C ALA A 482 55.29 7.41 -26.84
N THR A 483 56.12 7.06 -25.85
CA THR A 483 57.45 6.46 -26.07
C THR A 483 57.44 4.93 -26.05
N LEU A 484 56.60 4.29 -25.23
CA LEU A 484 56.63 2.82 -25.00
C LEU A 484 55.50 2.02 -25.69
N GLY A 485 54.48 2.68 -26.24
CA GLY A 485 53.47 2.03 -27.08
C GLY A 485 52.42 1.19 -26.32
N ARG A 486 51.78 0.23 -27.01
CA ARG A 486 50.49 -0.39 -26.64
C ARG A 486 50.40 -1.03 -25.25
N GLU A 487 51.49 -1.56 -24.70
CA GLU A 487 51.47 -2.19 -23.37
C GLU A 487 51.42 -1.16 -22.24
N ALA A 488 52.01 0.02 -22.42
CA ALA A 488 51.93 1.11 -21.44
C ALA A 488 50.48 1.63 -21.29
N ASN A 489 49.71 1.61 -22.37
CA ASN A 489 48.36 2.18 -22.41
C ASN A 489 47.35 1.43 -21.50
N LYS A 490 47.56 0.13 -21.24
CA LYS A 490 46.69 -0.66 -20.35
C LYS A 490 47.09 -0.57 -18.88
N GLN A 491 48.37 -0.38 -18.59
CA GLN A 491 48.85 -0.23 -17.21
C GLN A 491 48.58 1.19 -16.70
N ASP A 492 48.71 2.20 -17.57
CA ASP A 492 48.57 3.62 -17.20
C ASP A 492 47.11 4.07 -17.02
N SER A 493 46.12 3.40 -17.61
CA SER A 493 44.70 3.68 -17.31
C SER A 493 44.34 3.36 -15.85
N THR A 494 44.86 2.23 -15.35
CA THR A 494 44.66 1.78 -13.97
C THR A 494 45.43 2.66 -12.98
N ILE A 495 46.65 3.08 -13.34
CA ILE A 495 47.45 4.03 -12.54
C ILE A 495 46.76 5.40 -12.46
N SER A 496 46.18 5.88 -13.56
CA SER A 496 45.45 7.15 -13.63
C SER A 496 44.25 7.18 -12.68
N GLU A 497 43.47 6.10 -12.66
CA GLU A 497 42.28 5.97 -11.81
C GLU A 497 42.65 5.91 -10.32
N ILE A 498 43.66 5.11 -9.98
CA ILE A 498 44.17 5.01 -8.60
C ILE A 498 44.76 6.36 -8.15
N ARG A 499 45.51 7.04 -9.01
CA ARG A 499 46.11 8.35 -8.70
C ARG A 499 45.04 9.42 -8.52
N LYS A 500 44.01 9.43 -9.36
CA LYS A 500 42.87 10.36 -9.26
C LYS A 500 42.17 10.21 -7.91
N ASN A 501 41.97 8.97 -7.45
CA ASN A 501 41.38 8.70 -6.15
C ASN A 501 42.28 9.15 -4.99
N ILE A 502 43.60 8.89 -5.05
CA ILE A 502 44.54 9.31 -4.00
C ILE A 502 44.64 10.85 -3.93
N LEU A 503 44.75 11.53 -5.08
CA LEU A 503 44.83 12.99 -5.14
C LEU A 503 43.52 13.67 -4.75
N ALA A 504 42.37 13.09 -5.11
CA ALA A 504 41.07 13.58 -4.68
C ALA A 504 40.92 13.49 -3.16
N ASN A 505 41.32 12.36 -2.56
CA ASN A 505 41.31 12.20 -1.10
C ASN A 505 42.27 13.17 -0.40
N MET A 506 43.46 13.40 -0.95
CA MET A 506 44.42 14.36 -0.38
C MET A 506 44.01 15.84 -0.58
N ALA A 507 43.29 16.15 -1.66
CA ALA A 507 42.74 17.50 -1.90
C ALA A 507 41.48 17.80 -1.07
N GLN A 508 40.85 16.74 -0.54
CA GLN A 508 39.75 16.83 0.42
C GLN A 508 40.24 16.96 1.88
N GLN A 509 41.54 16.75 2.14
CA GLN A 509 42.15 17.09 3.43
C GLN A 509 42.46 18.60 3.47
N ASP A 510 42.02 19.29 4.52
CA ASP A 510 42.44 20.67 4.79
C ASP A 510 43.93 20.70 5.20
N ASN A 511 44.62 21.81 4.89
CA ASN A 511 46.07 21.98 5.08
C ASN A 511 46.47 21.53 6.50
N PRO A 512 47.35 20.51 6.66
CA PRO A 512 47.62 19.87 7.95
C PRO A 512 48.45 20.73 8.93
N TYR A 513 48.47 22.05 8.75
CA TYR A 513 49.22 23.03 9.55
C TYR A 513 48.37 24.14 10.18
N GLU A 514 47.04 24.15 10.00
CA GLU A 514 46.16 25.05 10.76
C GLU A 514 45.34 24.25 11.78
N ASP A 515 45.90 24.21 12.98
CA ASP A 515 45.41 23.52 14.17
C ASP A 515 44.25 24.32 14.81
N GLN A 516 43.05 23.72 14.93
CA GLN A 516 42.30 23.55 16.19
C GLN A 516 40.83 23.17 15.94
N ASP A 517 40.52 21.93 16.33
CA ASP A 517 39.28 21.42 16.93
C ASP A 517 37.91 21.83 16.34
N ILE A 518 37.06 20.81 16.11
CA ILE A 518 35.57 20.82 16.07
C ILE A 518 34.91 20.51 14.71
N TRP A 519 35.52 20.80 13.55
CA TRP A 519 34.75 20.75 12.29
C TRP A 519 34.72 19.43 11.52
N ASN A 520 35.59 18.47 11.80
CA ASN A 520 35.62 17.21 11.04
C ASN A 520 34.56 16.18 11.43
N ASP A 521 33.79 16.39 12.50
CA ASP A 521 32.70 15.47 12.87
C ASP A 521 31.35 15.80 12.19
N LEU A 522 31.24 16.95 11.51
CA LEU A 522 29.96 17.46 10.98
C LEU A 522 29.73 17.19 9.48
N SER A 523 30.75 16.78 8.73
CA SER A 523 30.65 16.51 7.29
C SER A 523 30.36 15.04 6.97
N GLU A 524 30.73 14.11 7.86
CA GLU A 524 30.50 12.67 7.67
C GLU A 524 29.08 12.23 8.11
N ALA A 525 28.39 13.02 8.94
CA ALA A 525 27.03 12.73 9.39
C ALA A 525 25.95 13.00 8.31
N GLY A 526 26.20 13.91 7.34
CA GLY A 526 25.20 14.24 6.32
C GLY A 526 25.02 13.18 5.23
N SER A 527 26.08 12.46 4.88
CA SER A 527 26.06 11.36 3.91
C SER A 527 25.69 10.03 4.57
N GLU A 528 26.10 9.80 5.83
CA GLU A 528 25.61 8.68 6.63
C GLU A 528 24.11 8.78 6.89
N ILE A 529 23.53 9.97 7.12
CA ILE A 529 22.07 10.11 7.35
C ILE A 529 21.26 9.82 6.08
N LYS A 530 21.75 10.14 4.88
CA LYS A 530 21.04 9.77 3.63
C LYS A 530 21.06 8.25 3.43
N ASN A 531 22.18 7.61 3.75
CA ASN A 531 22.32 6.15 3.67
C ASN A 531 21.55 5.45 4.79
N VAL A 532 21.59 5.94 6.03
CA VAL A 532 20.82 5.42 7.18
C VAL A 532 19.33 5.68 7.02
N PHE A 533 18.91 6.81 6.45
CA PHE A 533 17.50 7.07 6.15
C PHE A 533 17.00 6.17 5.02
N ASN A 534 17.80 5.95 3.96
CA ASN A 534 17.49 4.98 2.91
C ASN A 534 17.57 3.53 3.41
N GLU A 535 18.44 3.21 4.34
CA GLU A 535 18.59 1.87 4.93
C GLU A 535 17.50 1.60 5.97
N MET A 536 17.05 2.60 6.72
CA MET A 536 15.95 2.50 7.69
C MET A 536 14.58 2.54 7.01
N THR A 537 14.42 3.31 5.92
CA THR A 537 13.19 3.27 5.10
C THR A 537 13.14 2.04 4.22
N ASN A 538 14.25 1.60 3.61
CA ASN A 538 14.26 0.33 2.90
C ASN A 538 14.06 -0.82 3.88
N ASN A 539 14.81 -0.97 4.96
CA ASN A 539 14.65 -2.14 5.84
C ASN A 539 13.25 -2.26 6.49
N TYR A 540 12.52 -1.16 6.74
CA TYR A 540 11.13 -1.24 7.24
C TYR A 540 10.06 -1.40 6.15
N PHE A 541 10.28 -0.87 4.94
CA PHE A 541 9.31 -0.97 3.84
C PHE A 541 9.57 -2.16 2.89
N THR A 542 10.79 -2.69 2.81
CA THR A 542 11.16 -3.80 1.91
C THR A 542 10.80 -5.18 2.46
N GLU A 543 10.60 -5.32 3.77
CA GLU A 543 10.18 -6.61 4.34
C GLU A 543 8.70 -6.93 4.07
N ASN A 544 7.89 -5.95 3.66
CA ASN A 544 6.49 -6.14 3.30
C ASN A 544 6.17 -5.49 1.95
N SER A 545 6.02 -6.31 0.91
CA SER A 545 5.60 -5.88 -0.43
C SER A 545 4.33 -5.02 -0.41
N PHE A 546 3.41 -5.27 0.54
CA PHE A 546 2.21 -4.48 0.77
C PHE A 546 2.49 -3.08 1.33
N LEU A 547 3.43 -2.91 2.27
CA LEU A 547 3.73 -1.59 2.84
C LEU A 547 4.55 -0.75 1.88
N SER A 548 5.44 -1.34 1.10
CA SER A 548 6.09 -0.66 -0.02
C SER A 548 5.08 -0.27 -1.09
N ALA A 549 4.14 -1.15 -1.46
CA ALA A 549 3.06 -0.83 -2.39
C ALA A 549 2.14 0.26 -1.85
N VAL A 550 1.71 0.19 -0.59
CA VAL A 550 0.89 1.22 0.08
C VAL A 550 1.68 2.51 0.26
N GLY A 551 2.96 2.43 0.59
CA GLY A 551 3.86 3.57 0.75
C GLY A 551 4.10 4.29 -0.58
N ASN A 552 4.35 3.55 -1.66
CA ASN A 552 4.48 4.08 -3.02
C ASN A 552 3.15 4.61 -3.55
N LEU A 553 2.03 3.92 -3.26
CA LEU A 553 0.68 4.35 -3.63
C LEU A 553 0.25 5.58 -2.82
N MET A 554 0.64 5.69 -1.55
CA MET A 554 0.48 6.88 -0.73
C MET A 554 1.39 8.02 -1.19
N LYS A 555 2.64 7.75 -1.56
CA LYS A 555 3.58 8.77 -2.07
C LYS A 555 3.09 9.32 -3.41
N SER A 556 2.59 8.46 -4.28
CA SER A 556 1.88 8.79 -5.53
C SER A 556 0.56 9.53 -5.29
N TRP A 557 -0.19 9.19 -4.23
CA TRP A 557 -1.42 9.92 -3.86
C TRP A 557 -1.16 11.27 -3.15
N ILE A 558 -0.04 11.43 -2.45
CA ILE A 558 0.30 12.64 -1.66
C ILE A 558 0.98 13.69 -2.55
N HIS A 559 1.84 13.27 -3.49
CA HIS A 559 2.51 14.19 -4.43
C HIS A 559 1.63 14.40 -5.66
N GLY A 560 0.69 15.35 -5.57
CA GLY A 560 -0.16 15.78 -6.70
C GLY A 560 -1.66 15.88 -6.40
N ASN A 561 -2.13 15.38 -5.25
CA ASN A 561 -3.56 15.43 -4.92
C ASN A 561 -3.90 16.61 -3.99
N LYS A 562 -4.61 17.61 -4.54
CA LYS A 562 -5.06 18.81 -3.82
C LYS A 562 -5.79 18.49 -2.51
N ALA A 563 -6.53 17.38 -2.44
CA ALA A 563 -7.26 16.98 -1.24
C ALA A 563 -6.35 16.71 -0.03
N PHE A 564 -5.17 16.14 -0.24
CA PHE A 564 -4.20 15.88 0.83
C PHE A 564 -3.51 17.16 1.29
N SER A 565 -3.16 18.05 0.36
CA SER A 565 -2.62 19.38 0.68
C SER A 565 -3.64 20.23 1.47
N ILE A 566 -4.91 20.17 1.09
CA ILE A 566 -6.02 20.80 1.83
C ILE A 566 -6.15 20.21 3.23
N LEU A 567 -6.18 18.87 3.35
CA LEU A 567 -6.28 18.17 4.64
C LEU A 567 -5.11 18.50 5.58
N ALA A 568 -3.89 18.67 5.05
CA ALA A 568 -2.70 19.03 5.82
C ALA A 568 -2.80 20.43 6.45
N LEU A 569 -3.51 21.37 5.82
CA LEU A 569 -3.69 22.74 6.32
C LEU A 569 -4.88 22.89 7.29
N LEU A 570 -5.85 21.96 7.27
CA LEU A 570 -7.05 22.04 8.11
C LEU A 570 -6.76 22.13 9.64
N PRO A 571 -5.78 21.40 10.22
CA PRO A 571 -5.46 21.53 11.64
C PRO A 571 -5.03 22.96 12.01
N LEU A 572 -4.23 23.58 11.15
CA LEU A 572 -3.75 24.94 11.33
C LEU A 572 -4.91 25.94 11.24
N PHE A 573 -5.74 25.85 10.19
CA PHE A 573 -6.94 26.68 10.07
C PHE A 573 -7.88 26.52 11.27
N THR A 574 -7.98 25.31 11.82
CA THR A 574 -8.81 25.01 12.99
C THR A 574 -8.31 25.71 14.24
N ILE A 575 -7.01 25.63 14.53
CA ILE A 575 -6.39 26.29 15.68
C ILE A 575 -6.52 27.81 15.54
N SER A 576 -6.18 28.35 14.37
CA SER A 576 -6.26 29.77 14.06
C SER A 576 -7.68 30.33 14.19
N THR A 577 -8.68 29.57 13.70
CA THR A 577 -10.10 29.93 13.84
C THR A 577 -10.52 29.90 15.29
N ARG A 578 -10.11 28.87 16.05
CA ARG A 578 -10.42 28.79 17.47
C ARG A 578 -9.87 29.99 18.23
N LEU A 579 -8.62 30.38 17.97
CA LEU A 579 -7.98 31.54 18.60
C LEU A 579 -8.66 32.85 18.20
N SER A 580 -8.97 33.04 16.91
CA SER A 580 -9.63 34.26 16.45
C SER A 580 -11.05 34.43 17.01
N PHE A 581 -11.82 33.35 17.10
CA PHE A 581 -13.24 33.39 17.47
C PHE A 581 -13.52 33.01 18.93
N CYS A 582 -12.49 32.75 19.75
CA CYS A 582 -12.63 32.33 21.15
C CYS A 582 -13.40 33.32 22.04
N ARG A 583 -13.49 34.60 21.68
CA ARG A 583 -14.22 35.62 22.45
C ARG A 583 -15.70 35.73 22.05
N THR A 584 -16.10 35.14 20.93
CA THR A 584 -17.49 35.19 20.43
C THR A 584 -18.41 34.25 21.21
N SER A 585 -19.71 34.54 21.26
CA SER A 585 -20.68 33.71 21.99
C SER A 585 -20.80 32.29 21.42
N ILE A 586 -20.79 32.17 20.09
CA ILE A 586 -20.85 30.89 19.38
C ILE A 586 -19.49 30.18 19.41
N GLY A 587 -18.39 30.91 19.18
CA GLY A 587 -17.05 30.32 19.19
C GLY A 587 -16.63 29.73 20.53
N ARG A 588 -17.05 30.34 21.66
CA ARG A 588 -16.86 29.75 23.00
C ARG A 588 -17.55 28.42 23.19
N ARG A 589 -18.70 28.23 22.55
CA ARG A 589 -19.46 26.99 22.68
C ARG A 589 -18.81 25.87 21.89
N LEU A 590 -18.24 26.13 20.72
CA LEU A 590 -17.68 25.11 19.83
C LEU A 590 -16.40 24.47 20.39
N ASN A 591 -16.36 23.13 20.39
CA ASN A 591 -15.15 22.40 20.75
C ASN A 591 -14.16 22.35 19.57
N LEU A 592 -12.93 21.86 19.79
CA LEU A 592 -11.91 21.84 18.73
C LEU A 592 -12.33 20.96 17.54
N THR A 593 -12.95 19.81 17.81
CA THR A 593 -13.40 18.87 16.78
C THR A 593 -14.53 19.44 15.90
N GLU A 594 -15.46 20.18 16.48
CA GLU A 594 -16.53 20.87 15.74
C GLU A 594 -15.99 22.01 14.89
N ASN A 595 -14.99 22.75 15.40
CA ASN A 595 -14.28 23.74 14.59
C ASN A 595 -13.56 23.05 13.42
N PHE A 596 -12.93 21.89 13.64
CA PHE A 596 -12.29 21.11 12.57
C PHE A 596 -13.31 20.69 11.51
N PHE A 597 -14.47 20.17 11.92
CA PHE A 597 -15.54 19.83 10.98
C PHE A 597 -16.08 21.04 10.20
N ALA A 598 -16.14 22.22 10.82
CA ALA A 598 -16.48 23.44 10.11
C ALA A 598 -15.45 23.77 9.03
N GLN A 599 -14.15 23.65 9.32
CA GLN A 599 -13.09 23.88 8.34
C GLN A 599 -13.13 22.86 7.19
N VAL A 600 -13.48 21.60 7.46
CA VAL A 600 -13.66 20.57 6.41
C VAL A 600 -14.77 20.99 5.43
N TYR A 601 -15.91 21.51 5.90
CA TYR A 601 -16.98 21.97 5.02
C TYR A 601 -16.60 23.24 4.24
N ILE A 602 -15.86 24.17 4.86
CA ILE A 602 -15.34 25.36 4.14
C ILE A 602 -14.40 24.90 3.01
N ALA A 603 -13.52 23.94 3.27
CA ALA A 603 -12.70 23.33 2.24
C ALA A 603 -13.52 22.64 1.13
N CYS A 604 -14.60 21.94 1.49
CA CYS A 604 -15.55 21.37 0.52
C CYS A 604 -16.18 22.46 -0.36
N GLN A 605 -16.56 23.60 0.23
CA GLN A 605 -17.12 24.73 -0.50
C GLN A 605 -16.12 25.28 -1.53
N ILE A 606 -14.88 25.53 -1.11
CA ILE A 606 -13.84 26.06 -1.99
C ILE A 606 -13.60 25.09 -3.16
N LEU A 607 -13.48 23.78 -2.87
CA LEU A 607 -13.29 22.75 -3.88
C LEU A 607 -14.47 22.62 -4.85
N TRP A 608 -15.69 22.74 -4.35
CA TRP A 608 -16.90 22.73 -5.16
C TRP A 608 -16.98 23.94 -6.09
N ILE A 609 -16.62 25.13 -5.60
CA ILE A 609 -16.56 26.35 -6.42
C ILE A 609 -15.46 26.23 -7.48
N SER A 610 -14.28 25.70 -7.12
CA SER A 610 -13.22 25.42 -8.10
C SER A 610 -13.70 24.50 -9.22
N LEU A 611 -14.42 23.42 -8.88
CA LEU A 611 -15.00 22.52 -9.87
C LEU A 611 -16.03 23.18 -10.78
N LEU A 612 -16.86 24.10 -10.25
CA LEU A 612 -17.86 24.83 -11.05
C LEU A 612 -17.25 25.88 -11.97
N ILE A 613 -16.12 26.47 -11.60
CA ILE A 613 -15.42 27.49 -12.40
C ILE A 613 -14.56 26.84 -13.49
N LEU A 614 -14.06 25.64 -13.26
CA LEU A 614 -13.14 24.91 -14.15
C LEU A 614 -13.59 24.86 -15.63
N PRO A 615 -14.87 24.59 -15.98
CA PRO A 615 -15.32 24.59 -17.38
C PRO A 615 -15.24 25.96 -18.06
N PHE A 616 -15.23 27.04 -17.28
CA PHE A 616 -15.20 28.42 -17.80
C PHE A 616 -13.78 28.98 -17.88
N THR A 617 -12.87 28.55 -17.01
CA THR A 617 -11.46 28.96 -17.06
C THR A 617 -10.66 28.17 -18.06
N GLY A 618 -11.02 26.90 -18.30
CA GLY A 618 -10.37 26.03 -19.29
C GLY A 618 -8.95 25.57 -18.93
N THR A 619 -8.36 26.11 -17.86
CA THR A 619 -7.03 25.73 -17.34
C THR A 619 -7.12 25.35 -15.87
N ALA A 620 -6.49 24.24 -15.48
CA ALA A 620 -6.38 23.80 -14.09
C ALA A 620 -5.02 24.22 -13.50
N HIS A 621 -5.02 24.96 -12.39
CA HIS A 621 -3.77 25.35 -11.71
C HIS A 621 -3.37 24.28 -10.69
N LEU A 622 -2.79 23.16 -11.15
CA LEU A 622 -2.44 22.03 -10.28
C LEU A 622 -1.46 22.38 -9.14
N ASN A 623 -0.61 23.39 -9.34
CA ASN A 623 0.37 23.86 -8.36
C ASN A 623 -0.23 24.74 -7.24
N ASP A 624 -1.44 25.28 -7.44
CA ASP A 624 -2.15 26.04 -6.42
C ASP A 624 -3.07 25.13 -5.61
N ILE A 625 -3.02 25.25 -4.27
CA ILE A 625 -3.84 24.47 -3.32
C ILE A 625 -5.34 24.60 -3.63
N PHE A 626 -5.75 25.75 -4.18
CA PHE A 626 -7.10 26.02 -4.67
C PHE A 626 -7.02 26.78 -6.00
N ASP A 627 -7.84 26.45 -6.99
CA ASP A 627 -7.91 27.21 -8.28
C ASP A 627 -8.54 28.61 -8.13
N LEU A 628 -8.74 29.06 -6.90
CA LEU A 628 -9.33 30.35 -6.57
C LEU A 628 -8.23 31.30 -6.11
N SER A 629 -8.30 32.55 -6.57
CA SER A 629 -7.40 33.59 -6.05
C SER A 629 -7.51 33.71 -4.53
N TYR A 630 -6.40 34.07 -3.87
CA TYR A 630 -6.37 34.29 -2.41
C TYR A 630 -7.43 35.31 -1.95
N LYS A 631 -7.77 36.30 -2.80
CA LYS A 631 -8.83 37.28 -2.55
C LYS A 631 -10.20 36.61 -2.51
N ALA A 632 -10.49 35.72 -3.46
CA ALA A 632 -11.75 34.98 -3.50
C ALA A 632 -11.89 34.04 -2.30
N ILE A 633 -10.84 33.30 -1.95
CA ILE A 633 -10.81 32.44 -0.75
C ILE A 633 -11.08 33.27 0.51
N PHE A 634 -10.40 34.41 0.65
CA PHE A 634 -10.60 35.30 1.79
C PHE A 634 -12.07 35.77 1.88
N ILE A 635 -12.70 36.14 0.76
CA ILE A 635 -14.11 36.56 0.73
C ILE A 635 -15.04 35.41 1.17
N LEU A 636 -14.79 34.18 0.72
CA LEU A 636 -15.54 32.99 1.13
C LEU A 636 -15.44 32.77 2.65
N PHE A 637 -14.23 32.84 3.22
CA PHE A 637 -14.05 32.75 4.67
C PHE A 637 -14.81 33.83 5.43
N VAL A 638 -14.78 35.08 4.97
CA VAL A 638 -15.56 36.18 5.59
C VAL A 638 -17.05 35.89 5.54
N TRP A 639 -17.54 35.34 4.43
CA TRP A 639 -18.94 34.98 4.24
C TRP A 639 -19.38 33.83 5.13
N ASP A 640 -18.59 32.76 5.21
CA ASP A 640 -18.84 31.59 6.05
C ASP A 640 -18.85 31.96 7.53
N TYR A 641 -17.84 32.70 7.98
CA TYR A 641 -17.73 33.10 9.38
C TYR A 641 -18.82 34.07 9.81
N ARG A 642 -19.32 34.90 8.89
CA ARG A 642 -20.48 35.75 9.17
C ARG A 642 -21.69 34.88 9.53
N GLN A 643 -21.98 33.86 8.72
CA GLN A 643 -23.15 32.99 8.92
C GLN A 643 -22.96 32.02 10.09
N LEU A 644 -21.77 31.43 10.20
CA LEU A 644 -21.42 30.43 11.21
C LEU A 644 -21.42 31.04 12.62
N PHE A 645 -20.75 32.18 12.80
CA PHE A 645 -20.63 32.86 14.09
C PHE A 645 -21.68 33.96 14.33
N GLY A 646 -22.55 34.24 13.36
CA GLY A 646 -23.64 35.22 13.49
C GLY A 646 -23.14 36.65 13.71
N LEU A 647 -22.04 37.03 13.04
CA LEU A 647 -21.40 38.34 13.19
C LEU A 647 -21.86 39.32 12.10
N SER A 648 -21.56 40.62 12.28
CA SER A 648 -21.66 41.60 11.20
C SER A 648 -20.53 41.41 10.19
N TRP A 649 -20.70 41.91 8.96
CA TRP A 649 -19.70 41.85 7.90
C TRP A 649 -18.33 42.39 8.35
N TRP A 650 -18.31 43.57 8.97
CA TRP A 650 -17.07 44.18 9.47
C TRP A 650 -16.37 43.34 10.54
N LYS A 651 -17.14 42.81 11.51
CA LYS A 651 -16.58 41.95 12.57
C LYS A 651 -16.04 40.64 11.99
N SER A 652 -16.73 40.06 11.00
CA SER A 652 -16.28 38.85 10.31
C SER A 652 -14.99 39.10 9.53
N PHE A 653 -14.91 40.21 8.80
CA PHE A 653 -13.74 40.64 8.05
C PHE A 653 -12.50 40.78 8.95
N CYS A 654 -12.58 41.58 10.03
CA CYS A 654 -11.47 41.76 10.95
C CYS A 654 -11.02 40.44 11.61
N ARG A 655 -11.97 39.59 12.00
CA ARG A 655 -11.66 38.28 12.60
C ARG A 655 -11.03 37.31 11.61
N THR A 656 -11.38 37.41 10.33
CA THR A 656 -10.78 36.62 9.26
C THR A 656 -9.33 37.03 9.05
N ILE A 657 -9.02 38.33 9.05
CA ILE A 657 -7.63 38.82 9.01
C ILE A 657 -6.82 38.28 10.19
N ILE A 658 -7.36 38.37 11.41
CA ILE A 658 -6.72 37.83 12.62
C ILE A 658 -6.51 36.31 12.51
N MET A 659 -7.46 35.58 11.92
CA MET A 659 -7.34 34.14 11.70
C MET A 659 -6.19 33.82 10.74
N PHE A 660 -6.09 34.53 9.60
CA PHE A 660 -4.96 34.35 8.67
C PHE A 660 -3.62 34.73 9.29
N TRP A 661 -3.58 35.76 10.14
CA TRP A 661 -2.37 36.12 10.90
C TRP A 661 -1.93 35.00 11.85
N TYR A 662 -2.86 34.40 12.61
CA TYR A 662 -2.55 33.23 13.45
C TYR A 662 -2.13 32.02 12.62
N CYS A 663 -2.70 31.84 11.44
CA CYS A 663 -2.33 30.79 10.50
C CYS A 663 -0.87 30.95 10.07
N PHE A 664 -0.48 32.17 9.67
CA PHE A 664 0.89 32.51 9.30
C PHE A 664 1.88 32.28 10.46
N LEU A 665 1.53 32.76 11.67
CA LEU A 665 2.37 32.54 12.85
C LEU A 665 2.53 31.06 13.19
N GLY A 666 1.46 30.28 13.05
CA GLY A 666 1.49 28.84 13.25
C GLY A 666 2.36 28.10 12.22
N LEU A 667 2.37 28.53 10.96
CA LEU A 667 3.30 28.00 9.95
C LEU A 667 4.75 28.26 10.32
N LEU A 668 5.09 29.50 10.71
CA LEU A 668 6.45 29.83 11.16
C LEU A 668 6.88 28.98 12.36
N LEU A 669 5.97 28.76 13.30
CA LEU A 669 6.22 27.91 14.46
C LEU A 669 6.46 26.45 14.06
N VAL A 670 5.63 25.88 13.17
CA VAL A 670 5.84 24.51 12.65
C VAL A 670 7.19 24.41 11.93
N CYS A 671 7.53 25.37 11.07
CA CYS A 671 8.84 25.41 10.41
C CYS A 671 9.99 25.46 11.41
N SER A 672 9.89 26.30 12.45
CA SER A 672 10.92 26.38 13.51
C SER A 672 11.06 25.10 14.31
N ILE A 673 9.95 24.39 14.58
CA ILE A 673 9.95 23.09 15.27
C ILE A 673 10.59 22.03 14.38
N ILE A 674 10.27 22.00 13.10
CA ILE A 674 10.88 21.06 12.15
C ILE A 674 12.40 21.30 12.09
N ILE A 675 12.84 22.55 11.95
CA ILE A 675 14.26 22.91 11.99
C ILE A 675 14.90 22.51 13.33
N GLY A 676 14.23 22.79 14.46
CA GLY A 676 14.71 22.43 15.80
C GLY A 676 14.80 20.92 16.02
N ILE A 677 13.85 20.13 15.51
CA ILE A 677 13.89 18.66 15.54
C ILE A 677 15.05 18.15 14.68
N ILE A 678 15.26 18.73 13.49
CA ILE A 678 16.41 18.38 12.63
C ILE A 678 17.72 18.64 13.38
N VAL A 679 17.85 19.80 14.05
CA VAL A 679 19.03 20.15 14.86
C VAL A 679 19.17 19.23 16.08
N LEU A 680 18.09 18.91 16.79
CA LEU A 680 18.11 18.01 17.95
C LEU A 680 18.47 16.58 17.55
N ILE A 681 17.95 16.09 16.44
CA ILE A 681 18.32 14.78 15.88
C ILE A 681 19.81 14.77 15.53
N ALA A 682 20.31 15.84 14.89
CA ALA A 682 21.74 15.98 14.64
C ALA A 682 22.56 15.97 15.95
N TYR A 683 22.10 16.66 17.00
CA TYR A 683 22.77 16.72 18.31
C TYR A 683 22.76 15.37 19.06
N ILE A 684 21.63 14.64 19.05
CA ILE A 684 21.52 13.32 19.68
C ILE A 684 22.39 12.28 18.97
N ILE A 685 22.46 12.34 17.63
CA ILE A 685 23.35 11.48 16.84
C ILE A 685 24.82 11.77 17.19
N GLN A 686 25.16 13.03 17.49
CA GLN A 686 26.51 13.43 17.89
C GLN A 686 26.88 13.01 19.32
N TRP A 687 25.93 12.90 20.25
CA TRP A 687 26.17 12.47 21.65
C TRP A 687 26.06 10.95 21.89
N GLY A 688 25.56 10.21 20.89
CA GLY A 688 25.44 8.75 20.92
C GLY A 688 26.62 7.99 20.28
N LYS A 689 27.50 8.70 19.56
CA LYS A 689 28.85 8.25 19.21
C LYS A 689 29.79 8.59 20.36
#